data_AF-G7DXQ8-F1
#
_entry.id   AF-G7DXQ8-F1
#
_cell.length_a   1.000
_cell.length_b   1.000
_cell.length_c   1.000
_cell.angle_alpha   90.00
_cell.angle_beta   90.00
_cell.angle_gamma   90.00
#
_symmetry.space_group_name_H-M   'P 1'
#
loop_
_entity.id
_entity.type
_entity.pdbx_description
1 polymer ?
#
loop_
_entity_poly.entity_id
_entity_poly.type
_entity_poly.pdbx_seq_one_letter_code
_entity_poly.pdbx_strand_id
1 'polypeptide(L)'
;MTKENDYIDPWRPTCNHTLDRRDVYALKTESAAFLSAGKDLDTYVRDYVLMKGATEVVKRTALAAFYTAVALPAAIYKSAGTVLDNQFIRTRDKANKAGILLADVLEQRVQGARPTTLIGAGLGAVIVFRALIELHSRGLAHLLFDVILISAPLSPSPAEWAKARHVVSRRLVNAYSSNDYVLAIVVRLHSLVSTQLTLRVAGLQPVGIDGVEDVNVSEIVGGHMELLSKLDQPSLLAHELKSRFTLLARSLSGLPRSAPYAPFRARTPQRASFASSMASSVDRKRASASPDAKVSQDATLPAKKRRVVKDSSEEAEEPSSTNGKGKAKAVAAIFQPKAKASSTKAEEPTSASTSRSSPEQGSSEESEETDSEEEAQVEDESKERKQDKVQAVKLAEIFTKKKIGASTEIGGHNVLDWKAGDPVPYASLVKTFQLIEGTSKRLEISAFLSAYLLAVIQRSPEDLTRVVYLCINRLCPDYEGLELGIGEGLLQKAIAEATGRGLAQVKADYVKTGDLGLVAQSSRKVQPTMFKQKPLDVRVVFKNLKDIAAASGQNSQAKKTGIIKKLLAGCEGSEAKFVIRSLEGKLRIGLAERTVLIALATAVVRHEIEQSGKKISQAALEQRIEAGQDMIKQVFSELPSYDKIVPALLEQGIDKLHDVCALTAGIPLKPMLAKPTKAITEVLDRFEGQDFTCEYKYDGERAQVHMLEDGSIKVFSRNSEDMSIKYPDLVEQLPRCIKPSVKSFVIDAECTAWSKDEKRLLPFQELSKRKRKGVKIEDVTVRVKLFAFDLLYLNGETLLKTDLDSRRKLLREHFSPVANEFDFATSADASDVEHIQAFLDESIKQGCEGLMVKMLHGQGAYYEPSRRSMNWLKVKKDYLQGVGDSFDLTVIGGYHGRGKRTAVYGAFLLACYDPDSESYQAVCKLGTGFSEEALDSHYTVLKPHECGKRGYYEVGTATPDVYFEPRVVWEVLAADLSLSPVYTAAREQLGGERGVSLRFPRFIRIRDDKGVEDSTTPEFIAEAYQRQAVTVNGKRKTADEDLY
;
A
#
# COMPACT_ATOMS: atom_id res chain seq x y z
N MET A 1 -35.83 7.38 -4.59
CA MET A 1 -36.40 8.60 -5.20
C MET A 1 -35.79 8.72 -6.58
N THR A 2 -36.59 8.96 -7.62
CA THR A 2 -36.12 9.29 -8.97
C THR A 2 -36.45 10.74 -9.35
N LYS A 3 -37.45 11.36 -8.69
CA LYS A 3 -37.85 12.76 -8.84
C LYS A 3 -37.71 13.51 -7.51
N GLU A 4 -37.46 14.83 -7.55
CA GLU A 4 -37.13 15.58 -6.33
C GLU A 4 -38.24 15.54 -5.28
N ASN A 5 -39.52 15.62 -5.67
CA ASN A 5 -40.64 15.64 -4.72
C ASN A 5 -41.07 14.26 -4.17
N ASP A 6 -40.38 13.18 -4.53
CA ASP A 6 -40.72 11.79 -4.12
C ASP A 6 -40.75 11.56 -2.60
N TYR A 7 -40.15 12.46 -1.81
CA TYR A 7 -40.19 12.42 -0.33
C TYR A 7 -41.47 13.03 0.26
N ILE A 8 -42.29 13.74 -0.54
CA ILE A 8 -43.57 14.34 -0.12
C ILE A 8 -44.74 13.76 -0.91
N ASP A 9 -44.65 13.72 -2.24
CA ASP A 9 -45.82 13.53 -3.11
C ASP A 9 -46.59 12.22 -2.84
N PRO A 10 -45.95 11.04 -2.65
CA PRO A 10 -46.63 9.80 -2.26
C PRO A 10 -47.41 9.87 -0.93
N TRP A 11 -47.06 10.79 -0.03
CA TRP A 11 -47.68 10.93 1.27
C TRP A 11 -48.84 11.93 1.29
N ARG A 12 -48.92 12.83 0.29
CA ARG A 12 -49.96 13.88 0.23
C ARG A 12 -51.40 13.34 0.30
N PRO A 13 -51.81 12.27 -0.41
CA PRO A 13 -53.20 11.78 -0.33
C PRO A 13 -53.53 11.19 1.06
N THR A 14 -52.53 10.63 1.72
CA THR A 14 -52.67 10.04 3.06
C THR A 14 -52.69 11.11 4.16
N CYS A 15 -51.91 12.18 4.00
CA CYS A 15 -51.72 13.22 5.01
C CYS A 15 -52.62 14.46 4.84
N ASN A 16 -53.00 14.86 3.63
CA ASN A 16 -53.83 16.05 3.40
C ASN A 16 -55.31 15.86 3.80
N HIS A 17 -55.74 14.61 4.03
CA HIS A 17 -57.13 14.25 4.34
C HIS A 17 -57.35 13.82 5.81
N THR A 18 -56.39 14.03 6.71
CA THR A 18 -56.54 13.70 8.14
C THR A 18 -57.36 14.76 8.88
N LEU A 19 -58.56 14.37 9.32
CA LEU A 19 -59.54 15.22 10.02
C LEU A 19 -59.09 15.78 11.39
N ASP A 20 -57.94 15.36 11.91
CA ASP A 20 -57.55 15.51 13.33
C ASP A 20 -56.50 16.61 13.62
N ARG A 21 -56.18 17.46 12.63
CA ARG A 21 -55.25 18.61 12.77
C ARG A 21 -53.85 18.24 13.30
N ARG A 22 -53.36 17.03 13.00
CA ARG A 22 -51.98 16.63 13.27
C ARG A 22 -50.98 17.47 12.46
N ASP A 23 -49.82 17.77 13.04
CA ASP A 23 -48.70 18.33 12.28
C ASP A 23 -48.02 17.20 11.50
N VAL A 24 -47.68 17.42 10.23
CA VAL A 24 -47.02 16.43 9.37
C VAL A 24 -45.74 17.03 8.81
N TYR A 25 -44.63 16.34 9.02
CA TYR A 25 -43.30 16.75 8.59
C TYR A 25 -42.71 15.72 7.62
N ALA A 26 -42.10 16.18 6.54
CA ALA A 26 -41.35 15.35 5.60
C ALA A 26 -39.85 15.66 5.72
N LEU A 27 -39.02 14.67 6.04
CA LEU A 27 -37.59 14.84 6.24
C LEU A 27 -36.87 14.95 4.89
N LYS A 28 -36.48 16.17 4.48
CA LYS A 28 -35.59 16.37 3.31
C LYS A 28 -34.14 16.17 3.72
N THR A 29 -33.55 15.04 3.34
CA THR A 29 -32.08 14.83 3.39
C THR A 29 -31.42 15.35 2.11
N GLU A 30 -30.09 15.24 2.02
CA GLU A 30 -29.27 15.63 0.85
C GLU A 30 -29.77 14.95 -0.44
N SER A 31 -30.67 15.64 -1.14
CA SER A 31 -31.57 14.96 -2.09
C SER A 31 -30.84 14.47 -3.33
N ALA A 32 -29.76 15.14 -3.75
CA ALA A 32 -28.94 14.75 -4.90
C ALA A 32 -28.41 13.30 -4.79
N ALA A 33 -27.92 12.88 -3.62
CA ALA A 33 -27.43 11.51 -3.41
C ALA A 33 -28.56 10.46 -3.50
N PHE A 34 -29.69 10.72 -2.83
CA PHE A 34 -30.86 9.83 -2.85
C PHE A 34 -31.57 9.78 -4.22
N LEU A 35 -31.39 10.82 -5.05
CA LEU A 35 -31.85 10.88 -6.44
C LEU A 35 -30.88 10.19 -7.40
N SER A 36 -29.56 10.32 -7.23
CA SER A 36 -28.59 9.56 -8.03
C SER A 36 -28.79 8.07 -7.82
N ALA A 37 -28.63 7.58 -6.58
CA ALA A 37 -28.76 6.15 -6.29
C ALA A 37 -30.12 5.56 -6.67
N GLY A 38 -31.19 6.36 -6.69
CA GLY A 38 -32.50 5.94 -7.19
C GLY A 38 -32.60 5.92 -8.72
N LYS A 39 -31.99 6.88 -9.44
CA LYS A 39 -31.88 6.88 -10.91
C LYS A 39 -30.95 5.76 -11.41
N ASP A 40 -29.82 5.57 -10.75
CA ASP A 40 -28.83 4.54 -11.09
C ASP A 40 -29.48 3.14 -10.97
N LEU A 41 -30.28 2.93 -9.92
CA LEU A 41 -31.06 1.71 -9.70
C LEU A 41 -32.22 1.54 -10.70
N ASP A 42 -32.91 2.63 -11.07
CA ASP A 42 -33.97 2.64 -12.09
C ASP A 42 -33.39 2.27 -13.47
N THR A 43 -32.28 2.87 -13.87
CA THR A 43 -31.53 2.54 -15.10
C THR A 43 -31.11 1.07 -15.10
N TYR A 44 -30.47 0.58 -14.04
CA TYR A 44 -30.08 -0.83 -13.94
C TYR A 44 -31.27 -1.79 -14.05
N VAL A 45 -32.40 -1.48 -13.42
CA VAL A 45 -33.62 -2.30 -13.52
C VAL A 45 -34.20 -2.27 -14.93
N ARG A 46 -34.20 -1.11 -15.60
CA ARG A 46 -34.63 -0.98 -17.00
C ARG A 46 -33.73 -1.78 -17.94
N ASP A 47 -32.42 -1.65 -17.83
CA ASP A 47 -31.45 -2.35 -18.67
C ASP A 47 -31.55 -3.88 -18.48
N TYR A 48 -31.69 -4.34 -17.24
CA TYR A 48 -31.89 -5.75 -16.91
C TYR A 48 -33.21 -6.30 -17.47
N VAL A 49 -34.29 -5.50 -17.47
CA VAL A 49 -35.59 -5.86 -18.06
C VAL A 49 -35.54 -5.83 -19.60
N LEU A 50 -34.84 -4.86 -20.20
CA LEU A 50 -34.64 -4.76 -21.66
C LEU A 50 -33.80 -5.92 -22.19
N MET A 51 -32.77 -6.37 -21.45
CA MET A 51 -31.98 -7.56 -21.81
C MET A 51 -32.78 -8.87 -21.81
N LYS A 52 -33.96 -8.92 -21.19
CA LYS A 52 -34.83 -10.12 -21.13
C LYS A 52 -36.31 -9.75 -21.13
N GLY A 53 -36.91 -9.65 -22.32
CA GLY A 53 -38.36 -9.55 -22.52
C GLY A 53 -39.11 -10.80 -22.04
N ALA A 54 -39.29 -10.93 -20.72
CA ALA A 54 -39.76 -12.16 -20.07
C ALA A 54 -40.64 -11.90 -18.83
N THR A 55 -41.56 -10.92 -18.91
CA THR A 55 -42.49 -10.55 -17.82
C THR A 55 -43.54 -11.61 -17.45
N GLU A 56 -43.65 -12.71 -18.20
CA GLU A 56 -44.52 -13.84 -17.88
C GLU A 56 -43.81 -14.99 -17.13
N VAL A 57 -42.56 -15.32 -17.47
CA VAL A 57 -41.87 -16.52 -16.96
C VAL A 57 -41.68 -16.46 -15.43
N VAL A 58 -41.47 -15.26 -14.89
CA VAL A 58 -41.29 -15.02 -13.45
C VAL A 58 -42.60 -15.18 -12.66
N LYS A 59 -43.78 -15.05 -13.28
CA LYS A 59 -45.08 -14.97 -12.58
C LYS A 59 -45.68 -16.32 -12.17
N ARG A 60 -45.13 -17.47 -12.59
CA ARG A 60 -45.81 -18.78 -12.50
C ARG A 60 -45.12 -19.87 -11.67
N THR A 61 -44.10 -19.55 -10.85
CA THR A 61 -43.54 -20.53 -9.90
C THR A 61 -43.25 -19.93 -8.53
N ALA A 62 -43.97 -20.38 -7.49
CA ALA A 62 -43.74 -19.97 -6.10
C ALA A 62 -42.39 -20.45 -5.51
N LEU A 63 -41.63 -21.26 -6.26
CA LEU A 63 -40.25 -21.65 -5.97
C LEU A 63 -39.20 -20.76 -6.69
N ALA A 64 -39.63 -19.84 -7.57
CA ALA A 64 -38.72 -19.01 -8.35
C ALA A 64 -37.93 -18.01 -7.50
N ALA A 65 -38.53 -17.41 -6.46
CA ALA A 65 -37.87 -16.40 -5.63
C ALA A 65 -36.59 -16.90 -4.93
N PHE A 66 -36.45 -18.22 -4.73
CA PHE A 66 -35.23 -18.83 -4.18
C PHE A 66 -34.20 -19.20 -5.25
N TYR A 67 -34.61 -19.35 -6.52
CA TYR A 67 -33.79 -19.86 -7.62
C TYR A 67 -33.37 -18.80 -8.66
N THR A 68 -34.17 -17.77 -8.91
CA THR A 68 -33.78 -16.67 -9.82
C THR A 68 -32.60 -15.88 -9.28
N ALA A 69 -32.42 -15.85 -7.95
CA ALA A 69 -31.27 -15.28 -7.26
C ALA A 69 -29.99 -16.16 -7.28
N VAL A 70 -29.99 -17.30 -7.97
CA VAL A 70 -28.84 -18.23 -8.08
C VAL A 70 -28.19 -18.17 -9.47
N ALA A 71 -28.82 -17.53 -10.47
CA ALA A 71 -28.38 -17.52 -11.86
C ALA A 71 -28.31 -16.10 -12.49
N LEU A 72 -27.78 -15.12 -11.76
CA LEU A 72 -27.15 -13.96 -12.40
C LEU A 72 -25.88 -14.43 -13.14
N PRO A 73 -25.72 -14.19 -14.45
CA PRO A 73 -24.51 -14.55 -15.17
C PRO A 73 -23.29 -13.80 -14.65
N ALA A 74 -22.12 -14.45 -14.65
CA ALA A 74 -20.83 -13.85 -14.24
C ALA A 74 -20.53 -12.50 -14.94
N ALA A 75 -21.01 -12.32 -16.17
CA ALA A 75 -20.88 -11.08 -16.93
C ALA A 75 -21.56 -9.86 -16.28
N ILE A 76 -22.73 -10.04 -15.63
CA ILE A 76 -23.49 -8.90 -15.04
C ILE A 76 -22.82 -8.40 -13.76
N TYR A 77 -22.26 -9.30 -12.95
CA TYR A 77 -21.45 -8.92 -11.79
C TYR A 77 -20.23 -8.08 -12.18
N LYS A 78 -19.62 -8.36 -13.34
CA LYS A 78 -18.41 -7.69 -13.82
C LYS A 78 -18.66 -6.31 -14.46
N SER A 79 -19.89 -5.97 -14.83
CA SER A 79 -20.22 -4.72 -15.54
C SER A 79 -21.01 -3.69 -14.72
N ALA A 80 -21.85 -4.13 -13.77
CA ALA A 80 -22.72 -3.22 -13.01
C ALA A 80 -22.43 -3.17 -11.49
N GLY A 81 -21.77 -4.19 -10.94
CA GLY A 81 -21.65 -4.37 -9.49
C GLY A 81 -20.95 -3.22 -8.75
N THR A 82 -19.84 -2.72 -9.31
CA THR A 82 -18.99 -1.71 -8.65
C THR A 82 -19.57 -0.30 -8.65
N VAL A 83 -20.41 0.08 -9.62
CA VAL A 83 -21.00 1.43 -9.68
C VAL A 83 -22.19 1.54 -8.73
N LEU A 84 -23.10 0.58 -8.78
CA LEU A 84 -24.31 0.56 -7.95
C LEU A 84 -23.99 0.39 -6.46
N ASP A 85 -23.08 -0.53 -6.11
CA ASP A 85 -22.75 -0.79 -4.71
C ASP A 85 -22.02 0.42 -4.08
N ASN A 86 -21.13 1.09 -4.82
CA ASN A 86 -20.50 2.34 -4.35
C ASN A 86 -21.52 3.45 -4.06
N GLN A 87 -22.48 3.72 -4.97
CA GLN A 87 -23.47 4.78 -4.73
C GLN A 87 -24.50 4.38 -3.67
N PHE A 88 -24.91 3.11 -3.62
CA PHE A 88 -25.81 2.60 -2.58
C PHE A 88 -25.18 2.66 -1.19
N ILE A 89 -23.92 2.22 -1.04
CA ILE A 89 -23.18 2.30 0.23
C ILE A 89 -23.02 3.76 0.66
N ARG A 90 -22.53 4.66 -0.23
CA ARG A 90 -22.42 6.11 0.06
C ARG A 90 -23.74 6.72 0.52
N THR A 91 -24.85 6.35 -0.12
CA THR A 91 -26.18 6.88 0.23
C THR A 91 -26.71 6.28 1.54
N ARG A 92 -26.40 5.00 1.83
CA ARG A 92 -26.73 4.36 3.11
C ARG A 92 -25.92 4.95 4.27
N ASP A 93 -24.66 5.31 4.05
CA ASP A 93 -23.83 5.93 5.09
C ASP A 93 -24.27 7.37 5.36
N LYS A 94 -24.70 8.10 4.32
CA LYS A 94 -25.45 9.37 4.49
C LYS A 94 -26.77 9.17 5.24
N ALA A 95 -27.52 8.10 4.97
CA ALA A 95 -28.73 7.76 5.73
C ALA A 95 -28.43 7.44 7.21
N ASN A 96 -27.33 6.75 7.51
CA ASN A 96 -26.87 6.52 8.88
C ASN A 96 -26.54 7.84 9.60
N LYS A 97 -25.79 8.74 8.96
CA LYS A 97 -25.49 10.08 9.52
C LYS A 97 -26.77 10.90 9.75
N ALA A 98 -27.71 10.89 8.80
CA ALA A 98 -29.01 11.54 8.95
C ALA A 98 -29.85 10.93 10.09
N GLY A 99 -29.70 9.63 10.39
CA GLY A 99 -30.35 8.98 11.52
C GLY A 99 -29.83 9.45 12.87
N ILE A 100 -28.55 9.82 12.98
CA ILE A 100 -27.98 10.43 14.19
C ILE A 100 -28.56 11.84 14.40
N LEU A 101 -28.57 12.66 13.36
CA LEU A 101 -29.17 14.00 13.41
C LEU A 101 -30.69 13.95 13.72
N LEU A 102 -31.39 12.93 13.24
CA LEU A 102 -32.80 12.70 13.60
C LEU A 102 -32.97 12.35 15.08
N ALA A 103 -32.03 11.61 15.68
CA ALA A 103 -32.03 11.36 17.13
C ALA A 103 -31.83 12.67 17.92
N ASP A 104 -30.90 13.53 17.50
CA ASP A 104 -30.67 14.84 18.13
C ASP A 104 -31.95 15.70 18.16
N VAL A 105 -32.64 15.80 17.01
CA VAL A 105 -33.90 16.56 16.86
C VAL A 105 -35.03 15.99 17.74
N LEU A 106 -35.13 14.67 17.84
CA LEU A 106 -36.15 13.98 18.64
C LEU A 106 -35.87 14.09 20.15
N GLU A 107 -34.61 14.02 20.56
CA GLU A 107 -34.16 14.22 21.95
C GLU A 107 -34.38 15.67 22.41
N GLN A 108 -34.05 16.65 21.56
CA GLN A 108 -34.32 18.07 21.79
C GLN A 108 -35.82 18.40 21.76
N ARG A 109 -36.67 17.48 21.29
CA ARG A 109 -38.14 17.63 21.17
C ARG A 109 -38.55 18.86 20.37
N VAL A 110 -37.91 19.09 19.22
CA VAL A 110 -38.24 20.21 18.31
C VAL A 110 -39.72 20.13 17.85
N GLN A 111 -40.25 18.91 17.71
CA GLN A 111 -41.67 18.60 17.44
C GLN A 111 -42.61 18.79 18.66
N GLY A 112 -42.08 19.27 19.79
CA GLY A 112 -42.78 19.37 21.07
C GLY A 112 -43.00 18.02 21.77
N ALA A 113 -43.68 18.05 22.91
CA ALA A 113 -43.96 16.86 23.73
C ALA A 113 -45.16 16.01 23.24
N ARG A 114 -45.46 16.02 21.94
CA ARG A 114 -46.59 15.29 21.34
C ARG A 114 -46.21 13.83 21.02
N PRO A 115 -47.14 12.86 21.10
CA PRO A 115 -46.90 11.49 20.65
C PRO A 115 -46.42 11.47 19.19
N THR A 116 -45.17 11.08 18.98
CA THR A 116 -44.50 11.17 17.67
C THR A 116 -44.48 9.81 17.00
N THR A 117 -44.96 9.72 15.76
CA THR A 117 -44.91 8.51 14.92
C THR A 117 -43.90 8.70 13.80
N LEU A 118 -43.00 7.73 13.61
CA LEU A 118 -42.05 7.73 12.48
C LEU A 118 -42.46 6.70 11.42
N ILE A 119 -42.35 7.07 10.15
CA ILE A 119 -42.55 6.17 9.01
C ILE A 119 -41.33 6.29 8.10
N GLY A 120 -40.69 5.17 7.78
CA GLY A 120 -39.52 5.12 6.90
C GLY A 120 -39.68 4.04 5.84
N ALA A 121 -39.47 4.40 4.57
CA ALA A 121 -39.56 3.49 3.42
C ALA A 121 -38.21 3.37 2.72
N GLY A 122 -37.79 2.16 2.36
CA GLY A 122 -36.49 1.89 1.73
C GLY A 122 -35.33 2.45 2.57
N LEU A 123 -34.46 3.27 1.97
CA LEU A 123 -33.38 3.96 2.71
C LEU A 123 -33.89 4.89 3.83
N GLY A 124 -35.14 5.38 3.76
CA GLY A 124 -35.76 6.11 4.87
C GLY A 124 -35.96 5.24 6.12
N ALA A 125 -36.15 3.92 5.96
CA ALA A 125 -36.19 2.99 7.09
C ALA A 125 -34.81 2.85 7.78
N VAL A 126 -33.71 3.04 7.05
CA VAL A 126 -32.34 3.06 7.62
C VAL A 126 -32.15 4.28 8.52
N ILE A 127 -32.58 5.47 8.06
CA ILE A 127 -32.54 6.72 8.85
C ILE A 127 -33.29 6.52 10.18
N VAL A 128 -34.54 6.05 10.08
CA VAL A 128 -35.40 5.83 11.26
C VAL A 128 -34.81 4.77 12.19
N PHE A 129 -34.38 3.61 11.68
CA PHE A 129 -33.82 2.56 12.53
C PHE A 129 -32.51 2.99 13.21
N ARG A 130 -31.62 3.71 12.51
CA ARG A 130 -30.40 4.26 13.12
C ARG A 130 -30.74 5.26 14.23
N ALA A 131 -31.75 6.11 14.04
CA ALA A 131 -32.22 7.01 15.10
C ALA A 131 -32.71 6.24 16.35
N LEU A 132 -33.37 5.09 16.19
CA LEU A 132 -33.76 4.26 17.34
C LEU A 132 -32.55 3.68 18.10
N ILE A 133 -31.54 3.19 17.39
CA ILE A 133 -30.31 2.67 18.02
C ILE A 133 -29.54 3.78 18.75
N GLU A 134 -29.48 4.97 18.14
CA GLU A 134 -28.84 6.17 18.68
C GLU A 134 -29.52 6.68 19.96
N LEU A 135 -30.85 6.87 19.92
CA LEU A 135 -31.67 7.24 21.09
C LEU A 135 -31.50 6.22 22.23
N HIS A 136 -31.45 4.92 21.92
CA HIS A 136 -31.21 3.89 22.92
C HIS A 136 -29.83 4.01 23.57
N SER A 137 -28.76 4.26 22.79
CA SER A 137 -27.41 4.42 23.37
C SER A 137 -27.27 5.63 24.30
N ARG A 138 -28.13 6.65 24.14
CA ARG A 138 -28.23 7.81 25.03
C ARG A 138 -29.09 7.55 26.28
N GLY A 139 -29.55 6.31 26.47
CA GLY A 139 -30.40 5.90 27.60
C GLY A 139 -31.87 6.32 27.48
N LEU A 140 -32.31 6.80 26.31
CA LEU A 140 -33.68 7.22 26.09
C LEU A 140 -34.58 5.99 25.80
N ALA A 141 -35.74 5.97 26.43
CA ALA A 141 -36.72 4.89 26.34
C ALA A 141 -38.12 5.46 26.11
N HIS A 142 -38.96 4.73 25.38
CA HIS A 142 -40.37 5.05 25.14
C HIS A 142 -40.65 6.50 24.65
N LEU A 143 -39.68 7.11 23.94
CA LEU A 143 -39.76 8.48 23.42
C LEU A 143 -40.72 8.59 22.23
N LEU A 144 -40.79 7.53 21.41
CA LEU A 144 -41.61 7.47 20.21
C LEU A 144 -42.89 6.67 20.47
N PHE A 145 -43.98 7.03 19.81
CA PHE A 145 -45.27 6.37 19.99
C PHE A 145 -45.36 5.09 19.17
N ASP A 146 -45.43 5.22 17.84
CA ASP A 146 -45.41 4.12 16.86
C ASP A 146 -44.26 4.34 15.85
N VAL A 147 -43.71 3.27 15.31
CA VAL A 147 -42.72 3.31 14.21
C VAL A 147 -43.07 2.28 13.14
N ILE A 148 -43.02 2.67 11.87
CA ILE A 148 -43.31 1.80 10.73
C ILE A 148 -42.12 1.83 9.75
N LEU A 149 -41.56 0.66 9.47
CA LEU A 149 -40.45 0.45 8.55
C LEU A 149 -40.95 -0.35 7.34
N ILE A 150 -40.81 0.17 6.12
CA ILE A 150 -41.39 -0.41 4.90
C ILE A 150 -40.27 -0.76 3.91
N SER A 151 -40.21 -2.02 3.45
CA SER A 151 -39.18 -2.56 2.55
C SER A 151 -37.75 -2.21 3.01
N ALA A 152 -37.49 -2.38 4.30
CA ALA A 152 -36.25 -1.93 4.94
C ALA A 152 -35.00 -2.73 4.46
N PRO A 153 -33.96 -2.06 3.90
CA PRO A 153 -32.69 -2.69 3.49
C PRO A 153 -31.76 -2.88 4.70
N LEU A 154 -32.27 -3.60 5.69
CA LEU A 154 -31.65 -3.81 6.99
C LEU A 154 -31.62 -5.30 7.35
N SER A 155 -30.58 -5.70 8.07
CA SER A 155 -30.45 -7.05 8.65
C SER A 155 -30.02 -6.98 10.12
N PRO A 156 -30.77 -6.29 11.02
CA PRO A 156 -30.34 -6.07 12.38
C PRO A 156 -30.38 -7.37 13.20
N SER A 157 -29.46 -7.51 14.15
CA SER A 157 -29.49 -8.60 15.12
C SER A 157 -30.73 -8.51 16.04
N PRO A 158 -31.15 -9.62 16.68
CA PRO A 158 -32.20 -9.60 17.70
C PRO A 158 -31.95 -8.59 18.83
N ALA A 159 -30.68 -8.37 19.19
CA ALA A 159 -30.29 -7.38 20.19
C ALA A 159 -30.53 -5.94 19.71
N GLU A 160 -30.28 -5.63 18.43
CA GLU A 160 -30.58 -4.31 17.86
C GLU A 160 -32.09 -4.08 17.72
N TRP A 161 -32.87 -5.11 17.36
CA TRP A 161 -34.33 -5.03 17.41
C TRP A 161 -34.86 -4.77 18.82
N ALA A 162 -34.29 -5.41 19.86
CA ALA A 162 -34.65 -5.14 21.25
C ALA A 162 -34.31 -3.69 21.66
N LYS A 163 -33.13 -3.18 21.28
CA LYS A 163 -32.75 -1.77 21.49
C LYS A 163 -33.73 -0.82 20.82
N ALA A 164 -34.05 -1.08 19.55
CA ALA A 164 -35.00 -0.29 18.77
C ALA A 164 -36.41 -0.32 19.40
N ARG A 165 -36.87 -1.50 19.85
CA ARG A 165 -38.17 -1.66 20.50
C ARG A 165 -38.26 -0.93 21.85
N HIS A 166 -37.16 -0.79 22.58
CA HIS A 166 -37.10 -0.06 23.86
C HIS A 166 -37.38 1.46 23.71
N VAL A 167 -37.01 2.06 22.58
CA VAL A 167 -37.25 3.49 22.29
C VAL A 167 -38.72 3.75 21.91
N VAL A 168 -39.42 2.74 21.43
CA VAL A 168 -40.83 2.82 21.02
C VAL A 168 -41.74 2.47 22.19
N SER A 169 -42.88 3.15 22.29
CA SER A 169 -43.90 2.86 23.30
C SER A 169 -44.81 1.71 22.85
N ARG A 170 -45.43 1.86 21.67
CA ARG A 170 -46.61 1.10 21.25
C ARG A 170 -46.29 0.03 20.18
N ARG A 171 -46.23 0.36 18.88
CA ARG A 171 -45.90 -0.60 17.80
C ARG A 171 -44.58 -0.24 17.11
N LEU A 172 -43.72 -1.23 16.94
CA LEU A 172 -42.61 -1.19 15.97
C LEU A 172 -42.97 -2.19 14.86
N VAL A 173 -43.30 -1.69 13.68
CA VAL A 173 -43.85 -2.48 12.56
C VAL A 173 -42.79 -2.67 11.48
N ASN A 174 -42.59 -3.92 11.04
CA ASN A 174 -41.79 -4.29 9.88
C ASN A 174 -42.70 -4.72 8.72
N ALA A 175 -42.94 -3.82 7.77
CA ALA A 175 -43.70 -4.08 6.57
C ALA A 175 -42.78 -4.58 5.44
N TYR A 176 -42.94 -5.84 5.03
CA TYR A 176 -42.05 -6.53 4.10
C TYR A 176 -42.76 -6.99 2.82
N SER A 177 -42.04 -7.02 1.70
CA SER A 177 -42.51 -7.63 0.44
C SER A 177 -41.53 -8.71 -0.01
N SER A 178 -42.00 -9.96 -0.06
CA SER A 178 -41.23 -11.07 -0.65
C SER A 178 -41.15 -10.98 -2.18
N ASN A 179 -41.91 -10.08 -2.79
CA ASN A 179 -41.86 -9.77 -4.22
C ASN A 179 -40.81 -8.68 -4.55
N ASP A 180 -40.10 -8.11 -3.57
CA ASP A 180 -39.11 -7.06 -3.82
C ASP A 180 -37.77 -7.61 -4.34
N TYR A 181 -37.78 -8.01 -5.62
CA TYR A 181 -36.60 -8.50 -6.34
C TYR A 181 -35.45 -7.49 -6.40
N VAL A 182 -35.75 -6.18 -6.41
CA VAL A 182 -34.72 -5.14 -6.49
C VAL A 182 -34.00 -5.02 -5.14
N LEU A 183 -34.74 -5.02 -4.03
CA LEU A 183 -34.17 -5.12 -2.68
C LEU A 183 -33.38 -6.42 -2.48
N ALA A 184 -33.87 -7.54 -3.02
CA ALA A 184 -33.16 -8.82 -2.98
C ALA A 184 -31.82 -8.79 -3.73
N ILE A 185 -31.75 -8.15 -4.90
CA ILE A 185 -30.51 -8.00 -5.67
C ILE A 185 -29.52 -7.09 -4.90
N VAL A 186 -29.96 -5.91 -4.48
CA VAL A 186 -29.10 -4.90 -3.82
C VAL A 186 -28.51 -5.44 -2.51
N VAL A 187 -29.31 -6.10 -1.67
CA VAL A 187 -28.80 -6.65 -0.39
C VAL A 187 -27.93 -7.90 -0.61
N ARG A 188 -28.14 -8.68 -1.68
CA ARG A 188 -27.20 -9.77 -2.04
C ARG A 188 -25.87 -9.27 -2.58
N LEU A 189 -25.84 -8.19 -3.38
CA LEU A 189 -24.59 -7.53 -3.77
C LEU A 189 -23.79 -7.13 -2.53
N HIS A 190 -24.41 -6.35 -1.63
CA HIS A 190 -23.80 -5.94 -0.37
C HIS A 190 -23.34 -7.13 0.50
N SER A 191 -24.13 -8.20 0.62
CA SER A 191 -23.78 -9.38 1.42
C SER A 191 -22.58 -10.17 0.88
N LEU A 192 -22.40 -10.20 -0.45
CA LEU A 192 -21.26 -10.86 -1.09
C LEU A 192 -19.95 -10.08 -0.90
N VAL A 193 -20.02 -8.74 -0.86
CA VAL A 193 -18.85 -7.85 -0.69
C VAL A 193 -18.47 -7.67 0.78
N SER A 194 -19.44 -7.51 1.69
CA SER A 194 -19.22 -7.17 3.11
C SER A 194 -18.76 -8.33 4.01
N THR A 195 -18.60 -9.54 3.47
CA THR A 195 -18.28 -10.80 4.21
C THR A 195 -19.29 -11.25 5.27
N GLN A 196 -20.39 -10.52 5.48
CA GLN A 196 -21.50 -10.93 6.33
C GLN A 196 -22.58 -11.63 5.50
N LEU A 197 -22.87 -12.91 5.80
CA LEU A 197 -24.04 -13.62 5.25
C LEU A 197 -25.34 -13.08 5.87
N THR A 198 -25.90 -12.02 5.30
CA THR A 198 -27.19 -11.47 5.72
C THR A 198 -28.34 -12.28 5.11
N LEU A 199 -28.52 -13.51 5.63
CA LEU A 199 -29.56 -14.45 5.19
C LEU A 199 -30.99 -13.97 5.50
N ARG A 200 -31.15 -13.02 6.44
CA ARG A 200 -32.44 -12.42 6.81
C ARG A 200 -32.40 -10.91 6.59
N VAL A 201 -33.26 -10.42 5.70
CA VAL A 201 -33.41 -9.00 5.36
C VAL A 201 -34.83 -8.58 5.73
N ALA A 202 -34.95 -7.56 6.59
CA ALA A 202 -36.21 -7.16 7.21
C ALA A 202 -37.30 -6.81 6.18
N GLY A 203 -36.95 -6.10 5.11
CA GLY A 203 -37.88 -5.74 4.04
C GLY A 203 -38.33 -6.87 3.11
N LEU A 204 -37.78 -8.09 3.21
CA LEU A 204 -38.07 -9.22 2.32
C LEU A 204 -38.85 -10.36 2.99
N GLN A 205 -38.79 -10.47 4.32
CA GLN A 205 -39.32 -11.60 5.09
C GLN A 205 -39.60 -11.16 6.53
N PRO A 206 -40.45 -11.86 7.30
CA PRO A 206 -40.70 -11.50 8.69
C PRO A 206 -39.44 -11.67 9.54
N VAL A 207 -39.19 -10.76 10.48
CA VAL A 207 -38.02 -10.82 11.38
C VAL A 207 -38.25 -11.75 12.57
N GLY A 208 -39.50 -11.91 13.03
CA GLY A 208 -39.87 -12.84 14.11
C GLY A 208 -39.25 -12.48 15.47
N ILE A 209 -39.21 -11.20 15.81
CA ILE A 209 -38.69 -10.68 17.09
C ILE A 209 -39.86 -10.26 17.99
N ASP A 210 -39.80 -10.59 19.28
CA ASP A 210 -40.82 -10.19 20.23
C ASP A 210 -40.98 -8.66 20.34
N GLY A 211 -42.22 -8.21 20.48
CA GLY A 211 -42.61 -6.80 20.44
C GLY A 211 -42.52 -6.11 19.06
N VAL A 212 -42.07 -6.79 18.00
CA VAL A 212 -42.05 -6.30 16.61
C VAL A 212 -43.20 -6.93 15.83
N GLU A 213 -43.92 -6.11 15.05
CA GLU A 213 -45.09 -6.53 14.27
C GLU A 213 -44.72 -6.69 12.79
N ASP A 214 -44.61 -7.93 12.33
CA ASP A 214 -44.32 -8.25 10.92
C ASP A 214 -45.59 -8.22 10.05
N VAL A 215 -45.60 -7.38 9.01
CA VAL A 215 -46.75 -7.19 8.10
C VAL A 215 -46.33 -7.48 6.65
N ASN A 216 -46.99 -8.45 6.02
CA ASN A 216 -46.73 -8.78 4.62
C ASN A 216 -47.50 -7.82 3.69
N VAL A 217 -46.79 -7.08 2.84
CA VAL A 217 -47.36 -6.13 1.85
C VAL A 217 -47.11 -6.57 0.40
N SER A 218 -46.76 -7.84 0.16
CA SER A 218 -46.37 -8.37 -1.16
C SER A 218 -47.46 -8.31 -2.23
N GLU A 219 -48.74 -8.27 -1.83
CA GLU A 219 -49.89 -8.12 -2.74
C GLU A 219 -50.13 -6.66 -3.18
N ILE A 220 -49.50 -5.69 -2.50
CA ILE A 220 -49.62 -4.25 -2.79
C ILE A 220 -48.37 -3.73 -3.50
N VAL A 221 -47.20 -4.14 -3.02
CA VAL A 221 -45.89 -3.69 -3.52
C VAL A 221 -45.24 -4.84 -4.32
N GLY A 222 -45.41 -4.83 -5.64
CA GLY A 222 -44.85 -5.82 -6.56
C GLY A 222 -43.33 -5.75 -6.73
N GLY A 223 -42.70 -4.66 -6.28
CA GLY A 223 -41.25 -4.49 -6.18
C GLY A 223 -40.85 -3.07 -5.75
N HIS A 224 -39.58 -2.82 -5.43
CA HIS A 224 -39.11 -1.52 -4.87
C HIS A 224 -39.54 -0.29 -5.67
N MET A 225 -39.54 -0.40 -7.01
CA MET A 225 -39.88 0.72 -7.89
C MET A 225 -41.38 1.07 -7.86
N GLU A 226 -42.24 0.15 -7.43
CA GLU A 226 -43.67 0.41 -7.20
C GLU A 226 -43.94 1.00 -5.81
N LEU A 227 -42.99 0.93 -4.87
CA LEU A 227 -43.20 1.32 -3.46
C LEU A 227 -43.77 2.73 -3.32
N LEU A 228 -43.22 3.71 -4.06
CA LEU A 228 -43.66 5.11 -4.01
C LEU A 228 -44.97 5.36 -4.76
N SER A 229 -45.23 4.67 -5.87
CA SER A 229 -46.49 4.81 -6.63
C SER A 229 -47.65 4.01 -6.02
N LYS A 230 -47.37 3.06 -5.13
CA LYS A 230 -48.37 2.28 -4.37
C LYS A 230 -48.75 2.90 -3.03
N LEU A 231 -47.89 3.74 -2.45
CA LEU A 231 -48.22 4.56 -1.28
C LEU A 231 -49.28 5.65 -1.59
N ASP A 232 -49.36 6.09 -2.85
CA ASP A 232 -50.41 6.97 -3.39
C ASP A 232 -51.78 6.27 -3.51
N GLN A 233 -51.81 4.93 -3.66
CA GLN A 233 -53.03 4.16 -3.85
C GLN A 233 -53.73 3.81 -2.51
N PRO A 234 -55.07 3.92 -2.39
CA PRO A 234 -55.81 3.60 -1.14
C PRO A 234 -55.77 2.14 -0.65
N SER A 235 -54.97 1.28 -1.26
CA SER A 235 -54.90 -0.17 -1.04
C SER A 235 -54.04 -0.55 0.16
N LEU A 236 -54.65 -1.25 1.12
CA LEU A 236 -54.10 -1.93 2.30
C LEU A 236 -53.21 -1.11 3.25
N LEU A 237 -52.12 -0.48 2.82
CA LEU A 237 -51.29 0.35 3.72
C LEU A 237 -52.05 1.62 4.14
N ALA A 238 -52.78 2.25 3.22
CA ALA A 238 -53.76 3.28 3.54
C ALA A 238 -54.98 2.76 4.34
N HIS A 239 -55.27 1.45 4.33
CA HIS A 239 -56.31 0.84 5.16
C HIS A 239 -55.81 0.58 6.60
N GLU A 240 -54.56 0.15 6.77
CA GLU A 240 -53.87 0.05 8.06
C GLU A 240 -53.79 1.44 8.74
N LEU A 241 -53.41 2.47 7.95
CA LEU A 241 -53.33 3.86 8.39
C LEU A 241 -54.70 4.54 8.58
N LYS A 242 -55.79 4.11 7.92
CA LYS A 242 -57.14 4.66 8.16
C LYS A 242 -57.89 3.92 9.27
N SER A 243 -57.94 2.60 9.24
CA SER A 243 -58.71 1.78 10.19
C SER A 243 -58.21 1.91 11.63
N ARG A 244 -56.89 1.99 11.86
CA ARG A 244 -56.31 2.01 13.22
C ARG A 244 -56.06 3.41 13.80
N PHE A 245 -55.89 4.45 12.99
CA PHE A 245 -55.89 5.83 13.53
C PHE A 245 -57.29 6.27 13.98
N THR A 246 -58.36 5.75 13.37
CA THR A 246 -59.75 6.04 13.78
C THR A 246 -60.06 5.56 15.22
N LEU A 247 -59.34 4.55 15.74
CA LEU A 247 -59.53 4.05 17.11
C LEU A 247 -58.97 4.97 18.21
N LEU A 248 -58.02 5.85 17.89
CA LEU A 248 -57.45 6.80 18.86
C LEU A 248 -58.50 7.80 19.36
N ALA A 249 -59.37 8.29 18.47
CA ALA A 249 -60.45 9.21 18.79
C ALA A 249 -61.50 8.59 19.75
N ARG A 250 -61.75 7.27 19.65
CA ARG A 250 -62.72 6.56 20.51
C ARG A 250 -62.14 6.09 21.85
N SER A 251 -60.84 5.86 21.94
CA SER A 251 -60.20 5.46 23.20
C SER A 251 -59.99 6.63 24.16
N LEU A 252 -59.85 7.85 23.65
CA LEU A 252 -59.60 9.06 24.46
C LEU A 252 -60.88 9.68 25.06
N SER A 253 -62.06 9.27 24.61
CA SER A 253 -63.36 9.74 25.14
C SER A 253 -63.88 8.93 26.34
N GLY A 254 -63.17 7.87 26.78
CA GLY A 254 -63.66 6.91 27.78
C GLY A 254 -62.86 6.81 29.08
N LEU A 255 -61.78 7.59 29.24
CA LEU A 255 -60.94 7.55 30.45
C LEU A 255 -61.20 8.77 31.37
N PRO A 256 -61.32 8.57 32.70
CA PRO A 256 -61.53 9.68 33.63
C PRO A 256 -60.28 10.57 33.72
N ARG A 257 -60.49 11.89 33.77
CA ARG A 257 -59.41 12.87 33.98
C ARG A 257 -58.98 12.89 35.45
N SER A 258 -57.79 12.38 35.76
CA SER A 258 -57.17 12.57 37.08
C SER A 258 -55.63 12.54 37.02
N ALA A 259 -55.00 13.23 37.98
CA ALA A 259 -53.56 13.35 38.25
C ALA A 259 -52.66 13.91 37.11
N PRO A 260 -52.01 15.09 37.29
CA PRO A 260 -50.94 15.54 36.41
C PRO A 260 -49.66 14.72 36.63
N TYR A 261 -48.98 14.35 35.55
CA TYR A 261 -47.63 13.74 35.63
C TYR A 261 -46.63 14.76 36.19
N ALA A 262 -45.93 14.41 37.27
CA ALA A 262 -44.91 15.25 37.87
C ALA A 262 -43.66 15.33 36.94
N PRO A 263 -42.98 16.49 36.86
CA PRO A 263 -41.79 16.65 36.03
C PRO A 263 -40.63 15.80 36.57
N PHE A 264 -40.06 14.95 35.71
CA PHE A 264 -38.88 14.15 36.05
C PHE A 264 -37.67 15.08 36.20
N ARG A 265 -37.18 15.25 37.44
CA ARG A 265 -36.05 16.13 37.74
C ARG A 265 -34.77 15.64 37.06
N ALA A 266 -34.15 16.50 36.25
CA ALA A 266 -32.77 16.31 35.82
C ALA A 266 -31.84 16.23 37.04
N ARG A 267 -30.91 15.25 37.05
CA ARG A 267 -29.81 15.18 38.02
C ARG A 267 -28.56 15.78 37.39
N THR A 268 -28.22 17.00 37.80
CA THR A 268 -26.89 17.58 37.56
C THR A 268 -25.83 16.85 38.40
N PRO A 269 -24.70 16.43 37.81
CA PRO A 269 -23.49 16.12 38.57
C PRO A 269 -22.93 17.40 39.20
N GLN A 270 -22.53 17.35 40.48
CA GLN A 270 -21.95 18.50 41.17
C GLN A 270 -20.45 18.66 40.88
N ARG A 271 -19.98 19.92 40.85
CA ARG A 271 -18.55 20.31 40.76
C ARG A 271 -18.13 21.00 42.06
N ALA A 272 -17.24 20.39 42.85
CA ALA A 272 -16.47 20.97 43.96
C ALA A 272 -15.62 19.85 44.62
N SER A 273 -14.43 20.05 45.22
CA SER A 273 -13.48 21.18 45.18
C SER A 273 -12.16 20.81 45.88
N PHE A 274 -11.03 21.33 45.37
CA PHE A 274 -9.78 21.72 46.06
C PHE A 274 -9.24 20.98 47.32
N ALA A 275 -7.96 20.57 47.18
CA ALA A 275 -6.81 20.89 48.06
C ALA A 275 -6.32 19.97 49.22
N SER A 276 -4.98 19.86 49.24
CA SER A 276 -4.05 19.88 50.40
C SER A 276 -3.65 18.61 51.19
N SER A 277 -2.33 18.33 51.11
CA SER A 277 -1.37 18.04 52.20
C SER A 277 -1.46 16.83 53.16
N MET A 278 -0.31 16.12 53.24
CA MET A 278 0.37 15.55 54.42
C MET A 278 -0.24 14.37 55.22
N ALA A 279 0.28 13.17 54.89
CA ALA A 279 1.16 12.35 55.73
C ALA A 279 0.88 12.13 57.24
N SER A 280 0.57 10.87 57.58
CA SER A 280 0.93 10.16 58.84
C SER A 280 0.73 8.65 58.60
N SER A 281 1.42 7.64 59.15
CA SER A 281 2.73 7.42 59.79
C SER A 281 2.53 6.28 60.81
N VAL A 282 3.07 5.07 60.59
CA VAL A 282 3.22 4.06 61.66
C VAL A 282 4.60 3.40 61.61
N ASP A 283 5.53 4.08 62.26
CA ASP A 283 6.67 3.59 63.04
C ASP A 283 6.67 2.07 63.38
N ARG A 284 7.69 1.28 62.95
CA ARG A 284 8.70 0.64 63.85
C ARG A 284 9.68 -0.34 63.18
N LYS A 285 10.96 -0.20 63.59
CA LYS A 285 11.96 -1.23 64.03
C LYS A 285 11.78 -2.68 63.50
N ARG A 286 12.82 -3.40 63.10
CA ARG A 286 14.13 -3.60 63.79
C ARG A 286 15.09 -4.46 62.93
N ALA A 287 16.39 -4.47 63.30
CA ALA A 287 17.46 -5.38 62.81
C ALA A 287 17.89 -5.19 61.32
N SER A 288 19.14 -4.94 60.92
CA SER A 288 20.49 -5.45 61.28
C SER A 288 20.83 -6.81 60.63
N ALA A 289 21.98 -7.01 59.95
CA ALA A 289 23.09 -6.10 59.65
C ALA A 289 24.07 -6.64 58.57
N SER A 290 24.77 -5.72 57.90
CA SER A 290 26.17 -5.85 57.41
C SER A 290 27.11 -5.15 58.44
N PRO A 291 28.46 -5.24 58.45
CA PRO A 291 29.44 -5.87 57.54
C PRO A 291 29.96 -7.20 58.16
N ASP A 292 31.19 -7.76 58.05
CA ASP A 292 32.54 -7.39 57.57
C ASP A 292 33.08 -8.67 56.87
N ALA A 293 33.49 -8.68 55.58
CA ALA A 293 34.79 -8.24 55.07
C ALA A 293 35.98 -8.64 55.95
N LYS A 294 36.92 -9.45 55.40
CA LYS A 294 38.40 -9.28 55.52
C LYS A 294 39.20 -10.48 54.96
N VAL A 295 40.37 -10.15 54.39
CA VAL A 295 41.67 -10.87 54.53
C VAL A 295 41.76 -12.30 53.95
N SER A 296 42.84 -12.72 53.27
CA SER A 296 43.95 -12.03 52.56
C SER A 296 44.78 -13.11 51.81
N GLN A 297 45.68 -12.69 50.90
CA GLN A 297 46.91 -13.44 50.56
C GLN A 297 46.73 -14.85 49.91
N ASP A 298 47.75 -15.51 49.35
CA ASP A 298 49.03 -15.02 48.83
C ASP A 298 49.50 -15.80 47.58
N ALA A 299 50.34 -15.11 46.79
CA ALA A 299 51.55 -15.60 46.09
C ALA A 299 51.64 -16.88 45.19
N THR A 300 52.68 -16.79 44.33
CA THR A 300 53.58 -17.84 43.82
C THR A 300 53.24 -18.74 42.61
N LEU A 301 54.10 -18.61 41.59
CA LEU A 301 54.38 -19.54 40.48
C LEU A 301 55.21 -20.75 40.97
N PRO A 302 55.19 -21.91 40.27
CA PRO A 302 56.19 -22.20 39.20
C PRO A 302 55.55 -22.85 37.94
N ALA A 303 55.98 -22.58 36.69
CA ALA A 303 57.24 -22.96 36.02
C ALA A 303 57.48 -24.50 35.94
N LYS A 304 57.56 -25.15 34.76
CA LYS A 304 58.64 -25.09 33.72
C LYS A 304 58.12 -25.66 32.37
N LYS A 305 58.49 -25.14 31.18
CA LYS A 305 59.72 -25.39 30.36
C LYS A 305 59.90 -26.88 29.99
N ARG A 306 60.26 -27.30 28.75
CA ARG A 306 61.27 -26.86 27.73
C ARG A 306 60.98 -27.69 26.41
N ARG A 307 61.55 -27.53 25.18
CA ARG A 307 62.44 -26.59 24.45
C ARG A 307 62.50 -26.99 22.93
N VAL A 308 63.14 -26.17 22.08
CA VAL A 308 64.02 -26.55 20.92
C VAL A 308 63.40 -26.92 19.54
N VAL A 309 63.91 -26.49 18.36
CA VAL A 309 64.78 -25.33 17.96
C VAL A 309 64.97 -25.19 16.41
N LYS A 310 65.14 -23.95 15.88
CA LYS A 310 65.80 -23.52 14.58
C LYS A 310 65.28 -24.09 13.24
N ASP A 311 65.60 -23.59 12.02
CA ASP A 311 66.29 -22.39 11.45
C ASP A 311 65.75 -22.21 9.97
N SER A 312 65.48 -21.01 9.44
CA SER A 312 66.30 -20.08 8.60
C SER A 312 66.25 -20.27 7.06
N SER A 313 66.39 -19.16 6.29
CA SER A 313 66.82 -19.04 4.85
C SER A 313 65.96 -19.75 3.75
N GLU A 314 65.93 -19.40 2.44
CA GLU A 314 66.22 -18.19 1.63
C GLU A 314 65.59 -18.36 0.20
N GLU A 315 65.93 -17.48 -0.75
CA GLU A 315 65.95 -17.55 -2.26
C GLU A 315 65.70 -18.90 -3.01
N ALA A 316 65.40 -19.01 -4.33
CA ALA A 316 64.90 -18.14 -5.42
C ALA A 316 64.63 -18.99 -6.72
N GLU A 317 64.04 -18.37 -7.76
CA GLU A 317 64.04 -18.63 -9.24
C GLU A 317 64.09 -20.03 -9.95
N GLU A 318 63.40 -20.08 -11.12
CA GLU A 318 63.71 -20.85 -12.36
C GLU A 318 63.57 -22.43 -12.38
N PRO A 319 63.54 -23.10 -13.56
CA PRO A 319 62.81 -22.77 -14.80
C PRO A 319 62.17 -23.96 -15.58
N SER A 320 61.50 -23.59 -16.70
CA SER A 320 61.23 -24.29 -18.00
C SER A 320 61.56 -25.80 -18.21
N SER A 321 60.82 -26.54 -19.08
CA SER A 321 60.96 -26.50 -20.56
C SER A 321 60.29 -27.77 -21.18
N THR A 322 60.10 -28.02 -22.51
CA THR A 322 59.94 -27.21 -23.75
C THR A 322 59.35 -28.09 -24.90
N ASN A 323 58.88 -27.42 -25.97
CA ASN A 323 58.82 -27.82 -27.41
C ASN A 323 57.42 -27.99 -28.06
N GLY A 324 57.17 -27.51 -29.29
CA GLY A 324 57.99 -26.52 -30.03
C GLY A 324 57.76 -26.39 -31.55
N LYS A 325 58.23 -25.25 -32.08
CA LYS A 325 58.61 -24.93 -33.49
C LYS A 325 57.47 -24.74 -34.53
N GLY A 326 57.57 -23.79 -35.47
CA GLY A 326 58.55 -22.69 -35.51
C GLY A 326 58.59 -21.79 -36.78
N LYS A 327 59.25 -20.62 -36.60
CA LYS A 327 59.97 -19.74 -37.55
C LYS A 327 59.40 -19.40 -38.95
N ALA A 328 59.14 -18.10 -39.13
CA ALA A 328 59.39 -17.36 -40.38
C ALA A 328 59.97 -15.94 -40.04
N LYS A 329 60.47 -15.18 -41.02
CA LYS A 329 61.09 -13.84 -40.83
C LYS A 329 60.45 -12.74 -41.70
N ALA A 330 60.39 -11.55 -41.09
CA ALA A 330 60.35 -10.15 -41.55
C ALA A 330 60.46 -9.73 -43.05
N VAL A 331 60.13 -8.42 -43.26
CA VAL A 331 60.57 -7.43 -44.30
C VAL A 331 59.46 -6.88 -45.24
N ALA A 332 59.42 -5.53 -45.37
CA ALA A 332 58.80 -4.62 -46.37
C ALA A 332 57.41 -4.95 -46.99
N ALA A 333 56.37 -4.09 -47.00
CA ALA A 333 56.23 -2.67 -47.39
C ALA A 333 56.27 -2.40 -48.93
N ILE A 334 55.23 -1.74 -49.49
CA ILE A 334 55.27 -0.98 -50.78
C ILE A 334 54.01 -0.08 -51.00
N PHE A 335 54.26 1.21 -51.23
CA PHE A 335 53.55 2.26 -52.01
C PHE A 335 52.08 2.75 -51.81
N GLN A 336 51.98 4.10 -51.85
CA GLN A 336 50.84 4.95 -52.24
C GLN A 336 50.90 5.30 -53.75
N PRO A 337 49.88 6.02 -54.30
CA PRO A 337 50.06 7.47 -54.60
C PRO A 337 48.99 8.35 -53.90
N LYS A 338 49.27 9.55 -53.35
CA LYS A 338 49.63 10.87 -53.95
C LYS A 338 48.48 11.56 -54.71
N ALA A 339 48.25 12.88 -54.63
CA ALA A 339 48.84 14.01 -53.84
C ALA A 339 47.69 15.04 -53.53
N LYS A 340 47.80 16.33 -53.15
CA LYS A 340 48.77 17.45 -52.95
C LYS A 340 48.05 18.44 -51.95
N ALA A 341 48.45 19.67 -51.60
CA ALA A 341 49.69 20.38 -51.17
C ALA A 341 49.34 21.91 -51.10
N SER A 342 49.89 22.81 -50.28
CA SER A 342 50.79 22.75 -49.09
C SER A 342 51.03 24.18 -48.53
N SER A 343 51.51 24.32 -47.27
CA SER A 343 52.17 25.53 -46.67
C SER A 343 51.29 26.80 -46.43
N THR A 344 51.50 27.67 -45.43
CA THR A 344 52.51 27.78 -44.33
C THR A 344 51.98 28.63 -43.16
N LYS A 345 52.65 28.54 -41.99
CA LYS A 345 52.87 29.59 -40.93
C LYS A 345 52.00 30.87 -40.94
N ALA A 346 51.44 31.34 -39.82
CA ALA A 346 51.51 30.90 -38.41
C ALA A 346 50.44 31.68 -37.57
N GLU A 347 50.39 31.75 -36.23
CA GLU A 347 51.24 31.27 -35.11
C GLU A 347 50.35 30.90 -33.89
N GLU A 348 50.62 31.35 -32.65
CA GLU A 348 49.96 30.94 -31.39
C GLU A 348 49.92 32.10 -30.34
N PRO A 349 49.27 32.01 -29.12
CA PRO A 349 49.12 30.80 -28.28
C PRO A 349 47.79 30.59 -27.49
N THR A 350 47.80 29.47 -26.74
CA THR A 350 47.00 29.07 -25.54
C THR A 350 45.68 28.28 -25.68
N SER A 351 45.79 27.00 -25.30
CA SER A 351 44.79 26.12 -24.66
C SER A 351 43.43 25.91 -25.34
N ALA A 352 43.38 24.91 -26.23
CA ALA A 352 42.15 24.30 -26.72
C ALA A 352 41.58 23.23 -25.75
N SER A 353 40.28 22.95 -25.88
CA SER A 353 39.62 21.80 -25.25
C SER A 353 39.94 20.49 -25.97
N THR A 354 39.49 19.34 -25.44
CA THR A 354 39.43 18.09 -26.22
C THR A 354 38.19 17.30 -25.88
N SER A 355 37.49 16.82 -26.91
CA SER A 355 36.19 16.16 -26.83
C SER A 355 36.27 14.78 -26.17
N ARG A 356 35.19 14.40 -25.49
CA ARG A 356 34.91 13.01 -25.08
C ARG A 356 33.63 12.52 -25.73
N SER A 357 33.63 11.25 -26.11
CA SER A 357 32.52 10.56 -26.77
C SER A 357 31.29 10.41 -25.87
N SER A 358 30.10 10.62 -26.44
CA SER A 358 28.80 10.49 -25.79
C SER A 358 28.56 9.08 -25.21
N PRO A 359 28.16 8.95 -23.93
CA PRO A 359 27.55 7.74 -23.39
C PRO A 359 26.05 7.65 -23.74
N GLU A 360 25.54 6.44 -23.92
CA GLU A 360 24.10 6.19 -24.13
C GLU A 360 23.30 6.47 -22.84
N GLN A 361 22.08 7.02 -22.98
CA GLN A 361 21.22 7.39 -21.84
C GLN A 361 20.54 6.14 -21.24
N GLY A 362 20.67 5.96 -19.91
CA GLY A 362 19.81 5.05 -19.14
C GLY A 362 18.56 5.77 -18.64
N SER A 363 17.39 5.14 -18.75
CA SER A 363 16.12 5.71 -18.28
C SER A 363 16.02 5.72 -16.75
N SER A 364 15.43 6.79 -16.19
CA SER A 364 15.29 7.00 -14.75
C SER A 364 14.02 6.39 -14.15
N GLU A 365 13.60 5.22 -14.62
CA GLU A 365 12.28 4.62 -14.29
C GLU A 365 12.21 3.98 -12.88
N GLU A 366 13.33 3.83 -12.19
CA GLU A 366 13.41 3.13 -10.88
C GLU A 366 12.63 3.81 -9.74
N SER A 367 12.38 5.12 -9.80
CA SER A 367 11.68 5.87 -8.74
C SER A 367 10.20 6.11 -8.98
N GLU A 368 9.67 5.76 -10.17
CA GLU A 368 8.24 5.96 -10.49
C GLU A 368 7.36 4.77 -10.03
N GLU A 369 7.88 3.54 -10.03
CA GLU A 369 7.09 2.37 -9.58
C GLU A 369 6.76 2.45 -8.06
N THR A 370 7.66 2.97 -7.22
CA THR A 370 7.62 2.78 -5.75
C THR A 370 6.56 3.58 -4.98
N ASP A 371 6.29 4.85 -5.31
CA ASP A 371 5.26 5.65 -4.60
C ASP A 371 3.83 5.34 -5.10
N SER A 372 3.70 4.57 -6.19
CA SER A 372 2.42 4.16 -6.75
C SER A 372 1.75 3.01 -5.98
N GLU A 373 2.55 2.11 -5.39
CA GLU A 373 2.03 0.97 -4.61
C GLU A 373 1.55 1.39 -3.21
N GLU A 374 1.93 2.58 -2.73
CA GLU A 374 1.56 3.06 -1.38
C GLU A 374 0.04 3.28 -1.19
N GLU A 375 -0.70 3.62 -2.25
CA GLU A 375 -2.08 4.13 -2.13
C GLU A 375 -3.15 3.07 -1.94
N ALA A 376 -2.92 1.85 -2.43
CA ALA A 376 -3.92 0.79 -2.41
C ALA A 376 -4.11 0.13 -1.01
N GLN A 377 -3.25 0.46 -0.04
CA GLN A 377 -3.09 -0.26 1.24
C GLN A 377 -3.33 0.66 2.46
N VAL A 378 -4.54 1.23 2.59
CA VAL A 378 -4.85 2.26 3.61
C VAL A 378 -5.87 1.81 4.68
N GLU A 379 -6.52 0.67 4.50
CA GLU A 379 -7.49 0.07 5.46
C GLU A 379 -6.98 -1.22 6.15
N ASP A 380 -5.70 -1.57 5.98
CA ASP A 380 -5.35 -2.99 5.97
C ASP A 380 -5.21 -3.64 7.35
N GLU A 381 -4.52 -3.09 8.37
CA GLU A 381 -4.10 -3.85 9.57
C GLU A 381 -5.18 -4.74 10.24
N SER A 382 -6.42 -4.25 10.38
CA SER A 382 -7.52 -5.04 10.98
C SER A 382 -8.11 -6.09 10.02
N LYS A 383 -7.91 -5.91 8.71
CA LYS A 383 -8.19 -6.90 7.66
C LYS A 383 -7.01 -7.86 7.52
N GLU A 384 -5.76 -7.40 7.62
CA GLU A 384 -4.55 -8.22 7.57
C GLU A 384 -4.48 -9.23 8.71
N ARG A 385 -4.63 -8.82 9.98
CA ARG A 385 -4.61 -9.79 11.09
C ARG A 385 -5.74 -10.82 10.96
N LYS A 386 -6.88 -10.44 10.39
CA LYS A 386 -7.97 -11.38 10.03
C LYS A 386 -7.59 -12.28 8.84
N GLN A 387 -6.92 -11.75 7.81
CA GLN A 387 -6.43 -12.51 6.65
C GLN A 387 -5.35 -13.52 7.05
N ASP A 388 -4.31 -13.09 7.77
CA ASP A 388 -3.22 -13.95 8.25
C ASP A 388 -3.76 -15.03 9.20
N LYS A 389 -4.72 -14.71 10.09
CA LYS A 389 -5.43 -15.72 10.90
C LYS A 389 -6.26 -16.69 10.07
N VAL A 390 -7.07 -16.20 9.13
CA VAL A 390 -7.85 -17.03 8.18
C VAL A 390 -6.93 -17.89 7.30
N GLN A 391 -5.72 -17.40 7.00
CA GLN A 391 -4.68 -18.12 6.28
C GLN A 391 -4.04 -19.20 7.16
N ALA A 392 -3.72 -18.94 8.43
CA ALA A 392 -3.24 -19.94 9.38
C ALA A 392 -4.28 -21.07 9.58
N VAL A 393 -5.56 -20.73 9.77
CA VAL A 393 -6.68 -21.69 9.82
C VAL A 393 -6.74 -22.56 8.56
N LYS A 394 -6.78 -21.93 7.38
CA LYS A 394 -6.88 -22.68 6.11
C LYS A 394 -5.63 -23.50 5.78
N LEU A 395 -4.44 -23.04 6.16
CA LEU A 395 -3.20 -23.82 6.02
C LEU A 395 -3.22 -25.03 6.96
N ALA A 396 -3.61 -24.86 8.23
CA ALA A 396 -3.76 -25.99 9.14
C ALA A 396 -4.81 -26.99 8.62
N GLU A 397 -5.99 -26.55 8.17
CA GLU A 397 -6.99 -27.41 7.51
C GLU A 397 -6.41 -28.19 6.32
N ILE A 398 -5.61 -27.52 5.48
CA ILE A 398 -4.96 -28.12 4.31
C ILE A 398 -3.98 -29.24 4.73
N PHE A 399 -3.28 -29.07 5.85
CA PHE A 399 -2.31 -30.05 6.36
C PHE A 399 -2.91 -31.12 7.29
N THR A 400 -3.99 -30.86 8.04
CA THR A 400 -4.68 -31.88 8.85
C THR A 400 -5.55 -32.81 7.99
N LYS A 401 -6.08 -32.31 6.87
CA LYS A 401 -6.75 -33.15 5.87
C LYS A 401 -5.72 -34.05 5.19
N LYS A 402 -5.91 -35.37 5.30
CA LYS A 402 -5.06 -36.46 4.75
C LYS A 402 -4.74 -36.42 3.24
N LYS A 403 -5.17 -35.39 2.49
CA LYS A 403 -4.77 -35.19 1.08
C LYS A 403 -3.37 -34.58 0.92
N ILE A 404 -2.87 -33.84 1.92
CA ILE A 404 -1.51 -33.25 1.92
C ILE A 404 -0.74 -33.60 3.22
N GLY A 405 -1.44 -33.99 4.29
CA GLY A 405 -0.85 -34.40 5.58
C GLY A 405 -0.19 -35.79 5.63
N ALA A 406 0.61 -36.16 4.61
CA ALA A 406 1.60 -37.26 4.61
C ALA A 406 2.21 -37.48 3.21
N SER A 407 1.42 -37.23 2.16
CA SER A 407 1.78 -37.42 0.76
C SER A 407 2.87 -36.43 0.34
N THR A 408 3.88 -36.94 -0.36
CA THR A 408 5.01 -36.15 -0.90
C THR A 408 4.62 -35.38 -2.18
N GLU A 409 3.32 -35.22 -2.41
CA GLU A 409 2.72 -34.84 -3.69
C GLU A 409 1.99 -33.51 -3.56
N ILE A 410 2.44 -32.51 -4.32
CA ILE A 410 1.78 -31.22 -4.41
C ILE A 410 1.09 -31.14 -5.77
N GLY A 411 -0.24 -31.00 -5.76
CA GLY A 411 -1.04 -30.95 -7.00
C GLY A 411 -1.00 -32.25 -7.83
N GLY A 412 -0.64 -33.40 -7.24
CA GLY A 412 -0.42 -34.66 -7.95
C GLY A 412 0.99 -34.85 -8.51
N HIS A 413 1.92 -33.95 -8.21
CA HIS A 413 3.34 -34.09 -8.56
C HIS A 413 4.17 -34.39 -7.32
N ASN A 414 4.92 -35.50 -7.34
CA ASN A 414 5.86 -35.82 -6.27
C ASN A 414 7.01 -34.80 -6.24
N VAL A 415 7.15 -34.10 -5.13
CA VAL A 415 8.12 -33.02 -4.91
C VAL A 415 9.42 -33.53 -4.26
N LEU A 416 9.43 -34.77 -3.76
CA LEU A 416 10.58 -35.37 -3.08
C LEU A 416 11.48 -36.16 -4.05
N ASP A 417 12.02 -35.47 -5.06
CA ASP A 417 12.79 -36.05 -6.18
C ASP A 417 14.33 -36.12 -5.98
N TRP A 418 14.84 -35.79 -4.78
CA TRP A 418 16.26 -35.94 -4.39
C TRP A 418 16.41 -36.66 -3.04
N LYS A 419 17.55 -37.29 -2.74
CA LYS A 419 17.75 -38.00 -1.46
C LYS A 419 18.12 -37.03 -0.34
N ALA A 420 17.92 -37.43 0.92
CA ALA A 420 18.47 -36.70 2.05
C ALA A 420 20.01 -36.67 1.96
N GLY A 421 20.62 -35.51 2.17
CA GLY A 421 22.05 -35.25 1.98
C GLY A 421 22.48 -34.92 0.54
N ASP A 422 21.63 -35.13 -0.48
CA ASP A 422 21.91 -34.61 -1.83
C ASP A 422 21.62 -33.09 -1.89
N PRO A 423 22.38 -32.30 -2.67
CA PRO A 423 22.04 -30.90 -2.95
C PRO A 423 20.67 -30.77 -3.63
N VAL A 424 19.89 -29.75 -3.25
CA VAL A 424 18.52 -29.58 -3.78
C VAL A 424 18.57 -29.32 -5.31
N PRO A 425 17.88 -30.10 -6.15
CA PRO A 425 17.84 -29.88 -7.60
C PRO A 425 17.09 -28.59 -7.95
N TYR A 426 17.64 -27.80 -8.86
CA TYR A 426 16.99 -26.58 -9.33
C TYR A 426 15.67 -26.87 -10.06
N ALA A 427 15.60 -27.98 -10.81
CA ALA A 427 14.37 -28.52 -11.39
C ALA A 427 13.25 -28.74 -10.35
N SER A 428 13.57 -29.04 -9.09
CA SER A 428 12.60 -29.23 -8.02
C SER A 428 12.00 -27.90 -7.54
N LEU A 429 12.86 -26.89 -7.34
CA LEU A 429 12.43 -25.51 -7.09
C LEU A 429 11.57 -24.96 -8.23
N VAL A 430 11.97 -25.25 -9.48
CA VAL A 430 11.26 -24.84 -10.70
C VAL A 430 9.89 -25.48 -10.82
N LYS A 431 9.69 -26.75 -10.42
CA LYS A 431 8.35 -27.35 -10.33
C LYS A 431 7.46 -26.57 -9.35
N THR A 432 7.98 -26.22 -8.18
CA THR A 432 7.28 -25.38 -7.20
C THR A 432 6.94 -24.00 -7.78
N PHE A 433 7.86 -23.36 -8.50
CA PHE A 433 7.58 -22.10 -9.19
C PHE A 433 6.50 -22.23 -10.29
N GLN A 434 6.45 -23.34 -11.03
CA GLN A 434 5.37 -23.59 -12.00
C GLN A 434 4.01 -23.81 -11.34
N LEU A 435 3.96 -24.51 -10.20
CA LEU A 435 2.74 -24.69 -9.42
C LEU A 435 2.22 -23.36 -8.86
N ILE A 436 3.14 -22.51 -8.39
CA ILE A 436 2.84 -21.16 -7.90
C ILE A 436 2.36 -20.24 -9.05
N GLU A 437 3.05 -20.23 -10.19
CA GLU A 437 2.64 -19.47 -11.38
C GLU A 437 1.28 -19.92 -11.94
N GLY A 438 0.92 -21.20 -11.75
CA GLY A 438 -0.34 -21.80 -12.18
C GLY A 438 -1.57 -21.44 -11.35
N THR A 439 -1.44 -20.68 -10.24
CA THR A 439 -2.59 -20.28 -9.40
C THR A 439 -2.51 -18.84 -8.93
N SER A 440 -3.64 -18.14 -8.96
CA SER A 440 -3.76 -16.77 -8.40
C SER A 440 -4.08 -16.75 -6.90
N LYS A 441 -4.32 -17.91 -6.28
CA LYS A 441 -4.77 -18.00 -4.89
C LYS A 441 -3.59 -18.03 -3.93
N ARG A 442 -3.38 -16.92 -3.19
CA ARG A 442 -2.33 -16.76 -2.16
C ARG A 442 -2.22 -17.94 -1.17
N LEU A 443 -3.33 -18.59 -0.83
CA LEU A 443 -3.36 -19.77 0.05
C LEU A 443 -2.75 -21.03 -0.59
N GLU A 444 -3.02 -21.28 -1.87
CA GLU A 444 -2.41 -22.40 -2.61
C GLU A 444 -0.92 -22.17 -2.81
N ILE A 445 -0.53 -20.95 -3.21
CA ILE A 445 0.88 -20.50 -3.28
C ILE A 445 1.61 -20.77 -1.95
N SER A 446 0.99 -20.36 -0.84
CA SER A 446 1.56 -20.52 0.50
C SER A 446 1.66 -21.99 0.91
N ALA A 447 0.67 -22.82 0.59
CA ALA A 447 0.69 -24.25 0.88
C ALA A 447 1.78 -24.98 0.06
N PHE A 448 1.89 -24.66 -1.24
CA PHE A 448 2.90 -25.23 -2.13
C PHE A 448 4.31 -24.90 -1.64
N LEU A 449 4.58 -23.63 -1.32
CA LEU A 449 5.88 -23.21 -0.80
C LEU A 449 6.17 -23.77 0.60
N SER A 450 5.19 -23.83 1.51
CA SER A 450 5.39 -24.38 2.87
C SER A 450 5.80 -25.84 2.83
N ALA A 451 5.15 -26.65 1.98
CA ALA A 451 5.49 -28.06 1.83
C ALA A 451 6.84 -28.27 1.12
N TYR A 452 7.20 -27.41 0.16
CA TYR A 452 8.54 -27.42 -0.45
C TYR A 452 9.65 -27.01 0.52
N LEU A 453 9.45 -25.97 1.34
CA LEU A 453 10.43 -25.55 2.35
C LEU A 453 10.58 -26.62 3.45
N LEU A 454 9.50 -27.30 3.86
CA LEU A 454 9.56 -28.42 4.78
C LEU A 454 10.40 -29.59 4.20
N ALA A 455 10.24 -29.90 2.91
CA ALA A 455 11.06 -30.89 2.22
C ALA A 455 12.55 -30.54 2.24
N VAL A 456 12.89 -29.27 2.05
CA VAL A 456 14.28 -28.77 2.13
C VAL A 456 14.82 -28.89 3.56
N ILE A 457 14.08 -28.44 4.59
CA ILE A 457 14.45 -28.61 6.01
C ILE A 457 14.72 -30.09 6.34
N GLN A 458 13.86 -31.00 5.89
CA GLN A 458 13.96 -32.44 6.18
C GLN A 458 15.10 -33.17 5.44
N ARG A 459 15.62 -32.65 4.32
CA ARG A 459 16.56 -33.39 3.44
C ARG A 459 17.90 -32.71 3.21
N SER A 460 17.93 -31.39 3.13
CA SER A 460 19.09 -30.58 2.74
C SER A 460 19.03 -29.21 3.42
N PRO A 461 18.96 -29.13 4.77
CA PRO A 461 18.73 -27.87 5.50
C PRO A 461 19.79 -26.81 5.21
N GLU A 462 21.01 -27.20 4.84
CA GLU A 462 22.10 -26.30 4.47
C GLU A 462 21.85 -25.53 3.15
N ASP A 463 20.89 -25.95 2.33
CA ASP A 463 20.43 -25.23 1.13
C ASP A 463 19.28 -24.25 1.40
N LEU A 464 18.64 -24.30 2.58
CA LEU A 464 17.42 -23.56 2.88
C LEU A 464 17.57 -22.05 2.66
N THR A 465 18.67 -21.44 3.11
CA THR A 465 18.94 -20.01 2.91
C THR A 465 19.03 -19.64 1.42
N ARG A 466 19.64 -20.51 0.61
CA ARG A 466 19.78 -20.31 -0.85
C ARG A 466 18.44 -20.45 -1.56
N VAL A 467 17.63 -21.42 -1.13
CA VAL A 467 16.25 -21.61 -1.60
C VAL A 467 15.38 -20.39 -1.27
N VAL A 468 15.44 -19.89 -0.04
CA VAL A 468 14.70 -18.68 0.39
C VAL A 468 15.10 -17.46 -0.44
N TYR A 469 16.41 -17.22 -0.65
CA TYR A 469 16.89 -16.14 -1.51
C TYR A 469 16.42 -16.27 -2.97
N LEU A 470 16.49 -17.48 -3.55
CA LEU A 470 15.99 -17.73 -4.91
C LEU A 470 14.46 -17.52 -5.01
N CYS A 471 13.68 -17.82 -3.96
CA CYS A 471 12.23 -17.57 -3.93
C CYS A 471 11.86 -16.09 -3.94
N ILE A 472 12.68 -15.20 -3.34
CA ILE A 472 12.49 -13.74 -3.37
C ILE A 472 13.29 -13.04 -4.49
N ASN A 473 14.01 -13.81 -5.31
CA ASN A 473 14.92 -13.34 -6.36
C ASN A 473 16.03 -12.37 -5.91
N ARG A 474 16.50 -12.49 -4.67
CA ARG A 474 17.69 -11.76 -4.17
C ARG A 474 18.87 -12.71 -4.01
N LEU A 475 20.06 -12.16 -3.76
CA LEU A 475 21.30 -12.93 -3.56
C LEU A 475 21.92 -12.73 -2.17
N CYS A 476 21.54 -11.67 -1.48
CA CYS A 476 22.07 -11.22 -0.20
C CYS A 476 20.99 -10.39 0.51
N PRO A 477 21.21 -9.97 1.77
CA PRO A 477 20.47 -8.86 2.36
C PRO A 477 20.66 -7.58 1.55
N ASP A 478 19.64 -6.71 1.55
CA ASP A 478 19.58 -5.51 0.70
C ASP A 478 20.78 -4.55 0.96
N TYR A 479 21.26 -4.51 2.20
CA TYR A 479 22.38 -3.68 2.65
C TYR A 479 23.76 -4.09 2.13
N GLU A 480 23.90 -5.24 1.46
CA GLU A 480 25.14 -5.63 0.78
C GLU A 480 25.25 -5.05 -0.65
N GLY A 481 24.17 -4.50 -1.21
CA GLY A 481 24.19 -3.80 -2.50
C GLY A 481 24.53 -4.65 -3.73
N LEU A 482 24.41 -5.99 -3.64
CA LEU A 482 24.79 -6.91 -4.73
C LEU A 482 23.69 -7.02 -5.81
N GLU A 483 23.57 -5.98 -6.62
CA GLU A 483 22.72 -5.94 -7.82
C GLU A 483 23.22 -6.93 -8.90
N LEU A 484 22.31 -7.63 -9.59
CA LEU A 484 22.66 -8.43 -10.76
C LEU A 484 23.20 -7.57 -11.92
N GLY A 485 22.63 -6.37 -12.11
CA GLY A 485 23.08 -5.36 -13.07
C GLY A 485 23.17 -5.88 -14.50
N ILE A 486 22.03 -6.26 -15.10
CA ILE A 486 21.95 -6.85 -16.44
C ILE A 486 20.78 -6.25 -17.21
N GLY A 487 21.06 -5.52 -18.29
CA GLY A 487 20.03 -5.01 -19.19
C GLY A 487 19.49 -6.08 -20.14
N GLU A 488 18.23 -5.94 -20.56
CA GLU A 488 17.51 -6.86 -21.47
C GLU A 488 18.35 -7.22 -22.72
N GLY A 489 19.08 -6.26 -23.30
CA GLY A 489 19.92 -6.46 -24.48
C GLY A 489 21.06 -7.48 -24.28
N LEU A 490 21.64 -7.57 -23.07
CA LEU A 490 22.65 -8.60 -22.77
C LEU A 490 22.00 -9.99 -22.64
N LEU A 491 20.78 -10.06 -22.10
CA LEU A 491 20.02 -11.31 -21.99
C LEU A 491 19.56 -11.80 -23.37
N GLN A 492 19.05 -10.91 -24.23
CA GLN A 492 18.73 -11.22 -25.62
C GLN A 492 19.96 -11.77 -26.38
N LYS A 493 21.14 -11.14 -26.20
CA LYS A 493 22.41 -11.63 -26.76
C LYS A 493 22.82 -12.99 -26.18
N ALA A 494 22.73 -13.17 -24.86
CA ALA A 494 23.09 -14.43 -24.21
C ALA A 494 22.17 -15.59 -24.62
N ILE A 495 20.86 -15.33 -24.79
CA ILE A 495 19.89 -16.31 -25.31
C ILE A 495 20.21 -16.64 -26.77
N ALA A 496 20.45 -15.64 -27.62
CA ALA A 496 20.83 -15.85 -29.03
C ALA A 496 22.08 -16.73 -29.15
N GLU A 497 23.16 -16.39 -28.44
CA GLU A 497 24.41 -17.18 -28.42
C GLU A 497 24.24 -18.57 -27.77
N ALA A 498 23.39 -18.74 -26.76
CA ALA A 498 23.13 -20.03 -26.10
C ALA A 498 22.22 -20.97 -26.90
N THR A 499 21.50 -20.45 -27.90
CA THR A 499 20.46 -21.20 -28.64
C THR A 499 20.66 -21.19 -30.15
N GLY A 500 21.76 -20.61 -30.65
CA GLY A 500 22.09 -20.50 -32.07
C GLY A 500 21.12 -19.66 -32.90
N ARG A 501 20.21 -18.90 -32.27
CA ARG A 501 19.19 -18.09 -32.96
C ARG A 501 19.71 -16.70 -33.30
N GLY A 502 19.24 -16.14 -34.41
CA GLY A 502 19.57 -14.76 -34.79
C GLY A 502 18.99 -13.76 -33.78
N LEU A 503 19.78 -12.76 -33.37
CA LEU A 503 19.39 -11.76 -32.36
C LEU A 503 18.10 -11.00 -32.74
N ALA A 504 17.90 -10.71 -34.02
CA ALA A 504 16.66 -10.09 -34.53
C ALA A 504 15.42 -10.97 -34.28
N GLN A 505 15.56 -12.30 -34.37
CA GLN A 505 14.48 -13.24 -34.09
C GLN A 505 14.15 -13.30 -32.59
N VAL A 506 15.18 -13.28 -31.73
CA VAL A 506 15.01 -13.21 -30.27
C VAL A 506 14.32 -11.90 -29.85
N LYS A 507 14.64 -10.79 -30.50
CA LYS A 507 13.93 -9.50 -30.31
C LYS A 507 12.46 -9.56 -30.75
N ALA A 508 12.18 -10.09 -31.95
CA ALA A 508 10.81 -10.21 -32.46
C ALA A 508 9.94 -11.13 -31.58
N ASP A 509 10.48 -12.28 -31.15
CA ASP A 509 9.81 -13.16 -30.19
C ASP A 509 9.55 -12.46 -28.85
N TYR A 510 10.49 -11.66 -28.35
CA TYR A 510 10.32 -10.91 -27.10
C TYR A 510 9.23 -9.85 -27.19
N VAL A 511 9.18 -9.05 -28.27
CA VAL A 511 8.08 -8.09 -28.51
C VAL A 511 6.72 -8.79 -28.52
N LYS A 512 6.65 -10.01 -29.07
CA LYS A 512 5.41 -10.81 -29.12
C LYS A 512 5.01 -11.46 -27.80
N THR A 513 5.96 -11.76 -26.89
CA THR A 513 5.69 -12.51 -25.64
C THR A 513 5.81 -11.69 -24.36
N GLY A 514 6.50 -10.55 -24.39
CA GLY A 514 6.81 -9.72 -23.22
C GLY A 514 7.72 -10.37 -22.16
N ASP A 515 8.30 -11.55 -22.42
CA ASP A 515 8.94 -12.40 -21.41
C ASP A 515 10.16 -13.14 -21.97
N LEU A 516 11.38 -12.71 -21.61
CA LEU A 516 12.61 -13.34 -22.11
C LEU A 516 12.76 -14.78 -21.60
N GLY A 517 12.19 -15.11 -20.43
CA GLY A 517 12.13 -16.48 -19.93
C GLY A 517 11.37 -17.42 -20.85
N LEU A 518 10.19 -17.00 -21.36
CA LEU A 518 9.44 -17.78 -22.35
C LEU A 518 10.20 -17.91 -23.67
N VAL A 519 10.89 -16.86 -24.13
CA VAL A 519 11.74 -16.92 -25.35
C VAL A 519 12.92 -17.87 -25.16
N ALA A 520 13.57 -17.88 -23.99
CA ALA A 520 14.66 -18.80 -23.69
C ALA A 520 14.19 -20.25 -23.61
N GLN A 521 13.06 -20.51 -22.95
CA GLN A 521 12.45 -21.84 -22.85
C GLN A 521 12.06 -22.39 -24.22
N SER A 522 11.36 -21.60 -25.06
CA SER A 522 10.96 -22.04 -26.40
C SER A 522 12.17 -22.31 -27.29
N SER A 523 13.20 -21.45 -27.22
CA SER A 523 14.44 -21.60 -27.98
C SER A 523 15.23 -22.86 -27.60
N ARG A 524 15.32 -23.22 -26.31
CA ARG A 524 16.05 -24.43 -25.87
C ARG A 524 15.37 -25.74 -26.32
N LYS A 525 14.05 -25.76 -26.52
CA LYS A 525 13.33 -26.93 -27.08
C LYS A 525 13.77 -27.30 -28.51
N VAL A 526 14.39 -26.37 -29.24
CA VAL A 526 14.82 -26.56 -30.64
C VAL A 526 16.26 -27.13 -30.73
N GLN A 527 17.05 -27.07 -29.65
CA GLN A 527 18.45 -27.52 -29.64
C GLN A 527 18.72 -28.67 -28.65
N PRO A 528 18.51 -29.94 -29.06
CA PRO A 528 18.99 -31.09 -28.30
C PRO A 528 20.53 -31.12 -28.29
N THR A 529 21.13 -31.37 -27.12
CA THR A 529 22.58 -31.51 -26.98
C THR A 529 23.01 -32.97 -27.19
N MET A 530 24.12 -33.18 -27.90
CA MET A 530 24.66 -34.52 -28.20
C MET A 530 24.99 -35.36 -26.93
N PHE A 531 25.26 -34.68 -25.82
CA PHE A 531 25.40 -35.29 -24.50
C PHE A 531 24.47 -34.59 -23.51
N LYS A 532 23.94 -35.33 -22.54
CA LYS A 532 23.19 -34.77 -21.42
C LYS A 532 24.16 -34.16 -20.41
N GLN A 533 24.02 -32.87 -20.10
CA GLN A 533 24.84 -32.22 -19.08
C GLN A 533 24.41 -32.64 -17.66
N LYS A 534 25.25 -32.38 -16.65
CA LYS A 534 24.87 -32.58 -15.23
C LYS A 534 23.66 -31.67 -14.93
N PRO A 535 22.56 -32.19 -14.36
CA PRO A 535 21.44 -31.38 -13.90
C PRO A 535 21.88 -30.27 -12.94
N LEU A 536 21.17 -29.15 -12.97
CA LEU A 536 21.43 -28.00 -12.11
C LEU A 536 20.96 -28.25 -10.67
N ASP A 537 21.78 -27.85 -9.71
CA ASP A 537 21.45 -27.78 -8.28
C ASP A 537 21.40 -26.32 -7.81
N VAL A 538 20.69 -26.04 -6.72
CA VAL A 538 20.50 -24.65 -6.23
C VAL A 538 21.82 -24.00 -5.83
N ARG A 539 22.84 -24.77 -5.40
CA ARG A 539 24.17 -24.25 -5.05
C ARG A 539 24.88 -23.71 -6.29
N VAL A 540 24.87 -24.48 -7.39
CA VAL A 540 25.43 -24.08 -8.68
C VAL A 540 24.69 -22.87 -9.26
N VAL A 541 23.35 -22.85 -9.24
CA VAL A 541 22.58 -21.70 -9.76
C VAL A 541 22.85 -20.44 -8.92
N PHE A 542 22.69 -20.51 -7.60
CA PHE A 542 22.89 -19.38 -6.70
C PHE A 542 24.33 -18.84 -6.76
N LYS A 543 25.34 -19.71 -6.80
CA LYS A 543 26.74 -19.29 -6.98
C LYS A 543 26.95 -18.59 -8.32
N ASN A 544 26.46 -19.15 -9.43
CA ASN A 544 26.61 -18.54 -10.74
C ASN A 544 25.91 -17.17 -10.82
N LEU A 545 24.77 -16.98 -10.16
CA LEU A 545 24.11 -15.67 -10.05
C LEU A 545 24.95 -14.67 -9.22
N LYS A 546 25.56 -15.08 -8.10
CA LYS A 546 26.53 -14.24 -7.36
C LYS A 546 27.78 -13.92 -8.20
N ASP A 547 28.33 -14.90 -8.91
CA ASP A 547 29.49 -14.71 -9.80
C ASP A 547 29.21 -13.74 -10.97
N ILE A 548 27.94 -13.64 -11.40
CA ILE A 548 27.44 -12.68 -12.41
C ILE A 548 27.27 -11.29 -11.78
N ALA A 549 26.63 -11.18 -10.62
CA ALA A 549 26.42 -9.90 -9.93
C ALA A 549 27.76 -9.22 -9.58
N ALA A 550 28.70 -10.00 -9.00
CA ALA A 550 30.04 -9.53 -8.63
C ALA A 550 31.00 -9.29 -9.83
N ALA A 551 30.56 -9.52 -11.08
CA ALA A 551 31.40 -9.28 -12.25
C ALA A 551 31.37 -7.81 -12.69
N SER A 552 32.36 -7.04 -12.22
CA SER A 552 32.61 -5.63 -12.57
C SER A 552 33.86 -5.42 -13.43
N GLY A 553 34.11 -4.19 -13.87
CA GLY A 553 35.32 -3.80 -14.62
C GLY A 553 35.29 -4.12 -16.12
N GLN A 554 36.44 -3.94 -16.78
CA GLN A 554 36.61 -4.21 -18.21
C GLN A 554 36.43 -5.71 -18.50
N ASN A 555 35.81 -6.05 -19.64
CA ASN A 555 35.46 -7.42 -20.03
C ASN A 555 34.41 -8.15 -19.14
N SER A 556 33.85 -7.49 -18.12
CA SER A 556 32.77 -8.02 -17.26
C SER A 556 31.57 -8.55 -18.05
N GLN A 557 31.11 -7.82 -19.06
CA GLN A 557 29.96 -8.20 -19.89
C GLN A 557 30.15 -9.57 -20.57
N ALA A 558 31.33 -9.85 -21.11
CA ALA A 558 31.63 -11.16 -21.72
C ALA A 558 31.68 -12.28 -20.66
N LYS A 559 32.18 -12.00 -19.45
CA LYS A 559 32.13 -12.93 -18.31
C LYS A 559 30.68 -13.22 -17.91
N LYS A 560 29.83 -12.20 -17.76
CA LYS A 560 28.38 -12.36 -17.47
C LYS A 560 27.71 -13.23 -18.55
N THR A 561 27.85 -12.89 -19.83
CA THR A 561 27.33 -13.71 -20.94
C THR A 561 27.86 -15.15 -20.91
N GLY A 562 29.15 -15.36 -20.65
CA GLY A 562 29.75 -16.70 -20.55
C GLY A 562 29.09 -17.59 -19.48
N ILE A 563 28.85 -17.04 -18.28
CA ILE A 563 28.18 -17.77 -17.19
C ILE A 563 26.71 -18.04 -17.54
N ILE A 564 26.00 -17.07 -18.12
CA ILE A 564 24.59 -17.23 -18.54
C ILE A 564 24.46 -18.34 -19.60
N LYS A 565 25.35 -18.39 -20.60
CA LYS A 565 25.38 -19.49 -21.59
C LYS A 565 25.63 -20.85 -20.94
N LYS A 566 26.52 -20.93 -19.94
CA LYS A 566 26.78 -22.17 -19.19
C LYS A 566 25.56 -22.63 -18.39
N LEU A 567 24.83 -21.71 -17.75
CA LEU A 567 23.55 -22.02 -17.08
C LEU A 567 22.52 -22.55 -18.09
N LEU A 568 22.26 -21.81 -19.17
CA LEU A 568 21.27 -22.18 -20.19
C LEU A 568 21.57 -23.53 -20.87
N ALA A 569 22.84 -23.89 -21.04
CA ALA A 569 23.24 -25.20 -21.57
C ALA A 569 22.89 -26.36 -20.64
N GLY A 570 22.95 -26.15 -19.31
CA GLY A 570 22.57 -27.13 -18.29
C GLY A 570 21.06 -27.18 -17.98
N CYS A 571 20.29 -26.17 -18.38
CA CYS A 571 18.85 -26.11 -18.13
C CYS A 571 18.03 -27.14 -18.94
N GLU A 572 17.13 -27.85 -18.24
CA GLU A 572 16.09 -28.71 -18.80
C GLU A 572 14.68 -28.11 -18.62
N GLY A 573 13.73 -28.48 -19.50
CA GLY A 573 12.30 -28.21 -19.33
C GLY A 573 11.91 -26.73 -19.16
N SER A 574 11.71 -26.29 -17.91
CA SER A 574 11.35 -24.92 -17.53
C SER A 574 12.47 -24.16 -16.83
N GLU A 575 13.62 -24.78 -16.55
CA GLU A 575 14.71 -24.12 -15.82
C GLU A 575 15.23 -22.87 -16.54
N ALA A 576 15.32 -22.91 -17.87
CA ALA A 576 15.74 -21.77 -18.71
C ALA A 576 14.81 -20.55 -18.57
N LYS A 577 13.51 -20.77 -18.28
CA LYS A 577 12.52 -19.71 -18.06
C LYS A 577 12.84 -18.95 -16.77
N PHE A 578 13.03 -19.68 -15.68
CA PHE A 578 13.24 -19.08 -14.37
C PHE A 578 14.66 -18.54 -14.17
N VAL A 579 15.69 -19.16 -14.78
CA VAL A 579 17.04 -18.58 -14.81
C VAL A 579 17.03 -17.20 -15.48
N ILE A 580 16.39 -17.05 -16.65
CA ILE A 580 16.32 -15.75 -17.33
C ILE A 580 15.45 -14.75 -16.57
N ARG A 581 14.28 -15.14 -16.07
CA ARG A 581 13.45 -14.24 -15.26
C ARG A 581 14.13 -13.80 -13.96
N SER A 582 14.97 -14.66 -13.37
CA SER A 582 15.83 -14.27 -12.25
C SER A 582 16.86 -13.22 -12.65
N LEU A 583 17.50 -13.41 -13.81
CA LEU A 583 18.47 -12.47 -14.40
C LEU A 583 17.83 -11.15 -14.88
N GLU A 584 16.55 -11.16 -15.28
CA GLU A 584 15.70 -9.97 -15.52
C GLU A 584 15.31 -9.24 -14.20
N GLY A 585 15.65 -9.78 -13.03
CA GLY A 585 15.20 -9.28 -11.73
C GLY A 585 13.73 -9.58 -11.38
N LYS A 586 12.89 -9.94 -12.36
CA LYS A 586 11.44 -10.06 -12.21
C LYS A 586 10.96 -11.51 -12.48
N LEU A 587 10.83 -12.33 -11.42
CA LEU A 587 10.37 -13.75 -11.47
C LEU A 587 8.94 -13.96 -12.03
N ARG A 588 8.06 -12.95 -11.91
CA ARG A 588 6.69 -12.94 -12.46
C ARG A 588 5.76 -14.10 -12.02
N ILE A 589 6.00 -14.72 -10.86
CA ILE A 589 5.19 -15.85 -10.33
C ILE A 589 4.12 -15.47 -9.29
N GLY A 590 3.97 -14.18 -8.93
CA GLY A 590 3.01 -13.75 -7.89
C GLY A 590 3.40 -14.11 -6.45
N LEU A 591 4.62 -14.62 -6.24
CA LEU A 591 5.21 -14.81 -4.92
C LEU A 591 5.84 -13.49 -4.43
N ALA A 592 5.67 -13.20 -3.14
CA ALA A 592 6.20 -12.00 -2.47
C ALA A 592 6.87 -12.37 -1.15
N GLU A 593 7.78 -11.53 -0.66
CA GLU A 593 8.62 -11.77 0.53
C GLU A 593 7.82 -12.15 1.78
N ARG A 594 6.71 -11.46 2.08
CA ARG A 594 5.78 -11.81 3.17
C ARG A 594 5.19 -13.22 3.04
N THR A 595 4.93 -13.68 1.82
CA THR A 595 4.44 -15.04 1.56
C THR A 595 5.55 -16.08 1.75
N VAL A 596 6.81 -15.75 1.46
CA VAL A 596 7.97 -16.59 1.77
C VAL A 596 8.20 -16.70 3.28
N LEU A 597 8.11 -15.59 4.02
CA LEU A 597 8.18 -15.58 5.49
C LEU A 597 7.07 -16.46 6.12
N ILE A 598 5.82 -16.29 5.67
CA ILE A 598 4.69 -17.10 6.12
C ILE A 598 4.91 -18.60 5.84
N ALA A 599 5.40 -18.94 4.65
CA ALA A 599 5.70 -20.33 4.28
C ALA A 599 6.86 -20.92 5.09
N LEU A 600 7.90 -20.13 5.36
CA LEU A 600 9.07 -20.54 6.15
C LEU A 600 8.69 -20.83 7.61
N ALA A 601 7.96 -19.93 8.28
CA ALA A 601 7.44 -20.19 9.61
C ALA A 601 6.53 -21.43 9.66
N THR A 602 5.64 -21.58 8.67
CA THR A 602 4.74 -22.74 8.58
C THR A 602 5.51 -24.05 8.37
N ALA A 603 6.62 -24.02 7.63
CA ALA A 603 7.50 -25.17 7.42
C ALA A 603 8.30 -25.52 8.69
N VAL A 604 8.91 -24.55 9.37
CA VAL A 604 9.66 -24.78 10.63
C VAL A 604 8.74 -25.29 11.73
N VAL A 605 7.58 -24.66 11.94
CA VAL A 605 6.55 -25.13 12.90
C VAL A 605 6.16 -26.58 12.63
N ARG A 606 5.95 -26.96 11.36
CA ARG A 606 5.65 -28.35 11.01
C ARG A 606 6.80 -29.30 11.31
N HIS A 607 8.04 -28.89 11.01
CA HIS A 607 9.22 -29.70 11.30
C HIS A 607 9.38 -29.95 12.81
N GLU A 608 9.25 -28.92 13.65
CA GLU A 608 9.27 -29.05 15.12
C GLU A 608 8.23 -30.05 15.64
N ILE A 609 7.00 -29.96 15.12
CA ILE A 609 5.89 -30.84 15.54
C ILE A 609 6.15 -32.28 15.11
N GLU A 610 6.57 -32.48 13.86
CA GLU A 610 6.90 -33.80 13.29
C GLU A 610 8.08 -34.46 14.03
N GLN A 611 9.14 -33.70 14.36
CA GLN A 611 10.26 -34.15 15.19
C GLN A 611 9.83 -34.48 16.63
N SER A 612 8.91 -33.72 17.22
CA SER A 612 8.44 -33.94 18.59
C SER A 612 7.61 -35.21 18.78
N GLY A 613 7.11 -35.80 17.68
CA GLY A 613 6.18 -36.94 17.70
C GLY A 613 4.80 -36.66 18.30
N LYS A 614 4.52 -35.43 18.74
CA LYS A 614 3.29 -35.06 19.44
C LYS A 614 2.12 -34.91 18.47
N LYS A 615 1.03 -35.64 18.73
CA LYS A 615 -0.25 -35.43 18.05
C LYS A 615 -0.94 -34.19 18.62
N ILE A 616 -0.89 -33.09 17.88
CA ILE A 616 -1.50 -31.80 18.23
C ILE A 616 -2.89 -31.71 17.59
N SER A 617 -3.86 -31.08 18.27
CA SER A 617 -5.20 -30.83 17.72
C SER A 617 -5.17 -29.74 16.64
N GLN A 618 -6.15 -29.72 15.73
CA GLN A 618 -6.17 -28.73 14.65
C GLN A 618 -6.09 -27.29 15.18
N ALA A 619 -6.94 -26.91 16.14
CA ALA A 619 -6.94 -25.55 16.70
C ALA A 619 -5.60 -25.16 17.37
N ALA A 620 -4.88 -26.11 17.97
CA ALA A 620 -3.56 -25.85 18.54
C ALA A 620 -2.46 -25.75 17.46
N LEU A 621 -2.59 -26.47 16.34
CA LEU A 621 -1.73 -26.27 15.15
C LEU A 621 -2.00 -24.91 14.51
N GLU A 622 -3.26 -24.47 14.42
CA GLU A 622 -3.66 -23.15 13.91
C GLU A 622 -3.01 -22.03 14.72
N GLN A 623 -3.19 -22.06 16.05
CA GLN A 623 -2.60 -21.09 16.97
C GLN A 623 -1.05 -21.10 16.91
N ARG A 624 -0.44 -22.29 16.78
CA ARG A 624 1.01 -22.43 16.66
C ARG A 624 1.56 -21.84 15.35
N ILE A 625 0.86 -22.06 14.24
CA ILE A 625 1.20 -21.47 12.93
C ILE A 625 1.02 -19.95 12.97
N GLU A 626 -0.08 -19.44 13.53
CA GLU A 626 -0.33 -18.00 13.68
C GLU A 626 0.78 -17.31 14.50
N ALA A 627 1.13 -17.85 15.66
CA ALA A 627 2.21 -17.33 16.51
C ALA A 627 3.59 -17.38 15.82
N GLY A 628 3.92 -18.48 15.13
CA GLY A 628 5.18 -18.59 14.38
C GLY A 628 5.26 -17.61 13.20
N GLN A 629 4.15 -17.41 12.48
CA GLN A 629 4.08 -16.42 11.40
C GLN A 629 4.29 -14.99 11.90
N ASP A 630 3.71 -14.61 13.05
CA ASP A 630 3.91 -13.27 13.61
C ASP A 630 5.33 -13.09 14.18
N MET A 631 5.90 -14.11 14.82
CA MET A 631 7.28 -14.12 15.30
C MET A 631 8.29 -13.88 14.17
N ILE A 632 8.20 -14.62 13.06
CA ILE A 632 9.15 -14.45 11.95
C ILE A 632 8.99 -13.10 11.24
N LYS A 633 7.76 -12.57 11.13
CA LYS A 633 7.50 -11.23 10.57
C LYS A 633 8.14 -10.14 11.42
N GLN A 634 8.03 -10.25 12.75
CA GLN A 634 8.64 -9.30 13.68
C GLN A 634 10.17 -9.36 13.60
N VAL A 635 10.75 -10.55 13.78
CA VAL A 635 12.21 -10.76 13.73
C VAL A 635 12.79 -10.28 12.40
N PHE A 636 12.16 -10.60 11.26
CA PHE A 636 12.65 -10.13 9.96
C PHE A 636 12.54 -8.60 9.79
N SER A 637 11.61 -7.95 10.47
CA SER A 637 11.49 -6.49 10.44
C SER A 637 12.54 -5.81 11.34
N GLU A 638 12.92 -6.44 12.46
CA GLU A 638 14.01 -5.97 13.35
C GLU A 638 15.41 -6.31 12.80
N LEU A 639 15.56 -7.41 12.05
CA LEU A 639 16.82 -7.92 11.48
C LEU A 639 16.55 -8.57 10.10
N PRO A 640 16.47 -7.79 8.99
CA PRO A 640 16.17 -8.30 7.65
C PRO A 640 17.37 -9.02 6.99
N SER A 641 17.80 -10.14 7.57
CA SER A 641 18.89 -10.98 7.04
C SER A 641 18.59 -12.47 7.18
N TYR A 642 18.31 -13.13 6.05
CA TYR A 642 18.09 -14.58 6.01
C TYR A 642 19.38 -15.37 6.35
N ASP A 643 20.55 -14.82 6.07
CA ASP A 643 21.85 -15.39 6.49
C ASP A 643 22.04 -15.43 8.02
N LYS A 644 21.21 -14.70 8.80
CA LYS A 644 21.14 -14.80 10.27
C LYS A 644 19.91 -15.60 10.74
N ILE A 645 18.74 -15.28 10.20
CA ILE A 645 17.46 -15.86 10.62
C ILE A 645 17.36 -17.35 10.30
N VAL A 646 17.80 -17.79 9.12
CA VAL A 646 17.62 -19.19 8.68
C VAL A 646 18.47 -20.17 9.50
N PRO A 647 19.76 -19.90 9.79
CA PRO A 647 20.51 -20.70 10.75
C PRO A 647 19.89 -20.73 12.16
N ALA A 648 19.49 -19.57 12.70
CA ALA A 648 18.89 -19.50 14.04
C ALA A 648 17.57 -20.30 14.15
N LEU A 649 16.71 -20.25 13.11
CA LEU A 649 15.50 -21.08 13.01
C LEU A 649 15.80 -22.58 13.01
N LEU A 650 16.87 -23.01 12.31
CA LEU A 650 17.26 -24.42 12.22
C LEU A 650 17.91 -24.95 13.51
N GLU A 651 18.67 -24.10 14.22
CA GLU A 651 19.38 -24.48 15.44
C GLU A 651 18.52 -24.40 16.71
N GLN A 652 17.62 -23.41 16.82
CA GLN A 652 16.95 -23.07 18.08
C GLN A 652 15.41 -23.13 18.02
N GLY A 653 14.84 -23.32 16.83
CA GLY A 653 13.39 -23.28 16.60
C GLY A 653 12.81 -21.86 16.62
N ILE A 654 11.51 -21.76 16.36
CA ILE A 654 10.84 -20.48 16.12
C ILE A 654 10.53 -19.69 17.40
N ASP A 655 10.39 -20.34 18.56
CA ASP A 655 10.06 -19.67 19.83
C ASP A 655 11.16 -18.75 20.33
N LYS A 656 12.42 -19.19 20.22
CA LYS A 656 13.60 -18.49 20.73
C LYS A 656 14.20 -17.50 19.73
N LEU A 657 13.53 -17.31 18.58
CA LEU A 657 14.09 -16.55 17.48
C LEU A 657 14.33 -15.08 17.85
N HIS A 658 13.44 -14.46 18.65
CA HIS A 658 13.62 -13.08 19.12
C HIS A 658 14.78 -12.93 20.12
N ASP A 659 15.11 -13.97 20.89
CA ASP A 659 16.18 -13.95 21.89
C ASP A 659 17.58 -13.86 21.25
N VAL A 660 17.71 -14.23 19.96
CA VAL A 660 19.00 -14.36 19.25
C VAL A 660 19.05 -13.57 17.93
N CYS A 661 17.90 -13.25 17.32
CA CYS A 661 17.80 -12.35 16.17
C CYS A 661 17.04 -11.08 16.56
N ALA A 662 17.72 -10.20 17.30
CA ALA A 662 17.24 -8.86 17.68
C ALA A 662 18.02 -7.75 16.94
N LEU A 663 17.49 -6.51 17.00
CA LEU A 663 18.12 -5.32 16.42
C LEU A 663 19.63 -5.23 16.78
N THR A 664 20.47 -5.20 15.74
CA THR A 664 21.94 -5.21 15.85
C THR A 664 22.54 -4.02 15.09
N ALA A 665 23.44 -3.25 15.72
CA ALA A 665 24.13 -2.14 15.06
C ALA A 665 24.88 -2.61 13.79
N GLY A 666 24.85 -1.81 12.72
CA GLY A 666 25.41 -2.19 11.41
C GLY A 666 24.52 -3.06 10.51
N ILE A 667 23.37 -3.57 11.02
CA ILE A 667 22.31 -4.18 10.21
C ILE A 667 21.08 -3.25 10.27
N PRO A 668 20.61 -2.68 9.15
CA PRO A 668 19.41 -1.83 9.14
C PRO A 668 18.15 -2.62 9.43
N LEU A 669 17.26 -2.08 10.25
CA LEU A 669 15.90 -2.58 10.44
C LEU A 669 14.95 -1.98 9.40
N LYS A 670 13.82 -2.65 9.14
CA LYS A 670 12.78 -2.10 8.27
C LYS A 670 12.02 -0.97 8.99
N PRO A 671 11.89 0.23 8.39
CA PRO A 671 11.40 1.40 9.11
C PRO A 671 9.92 1.30 9.52
N MET A 672 9.55 2.02 10.58
CA MET A 672 8.15 2.28 10.93
C MET A 672 7.52 3.25 9.91
N LEU A 673 6.29 2.98 9.52
CA LEU A 673 5.57 3.68 8.45
C LEU A 673 4.36 4.45 8.99
N ALA A 674 4.03 5.57 8.37
CA ALA A 674 2.88 6.40 8.74
C ALA A 674 1.70 6.23 7.78
N LYS A 675 0.48 6.24 8.31
CA LYS A 675 -0.76 6.22 7.51
C LYS A 675 -1.10 7.62 6.96
N PRO A 676 -1.52 7.77 5.70
CA PRO A 676 -2.03 9.05 5.19
C PRO A 676 -3.38 9.43 5.81
N THR A 677 -3.51 10.70 6.17
CA THR A 677 -4.68 11.30 6.84
C THR A 677 -5.24 12.44 5.99
N LYS A 678 -6.57 12.52 5.84
CA LYS A 678 -7.24 13.40 4.85
C LYS A 678 -7.92 14.65 5.43
N ALA A 679 -7.93 14.78 6.76
CA ALA A 679 -8.40 15.96 7.48
C ALA A 679 -7.71 16.05 8.84
N ILE A 680 -7.47 17.26 9.36
CA ILE A 680 -6.90 17.44 10.71
C ILE A 680 -7.84 16.88 11.79
N THR A 681 -9.16 16.87 11.56
CA THR A 681 -10.12 16.24 12.49
C THR A 681 -9.89 14.73 12.64
N GLU A 682 -9.50 14.03 11.57
CA GLU A 682 -9.16 12.59 11.62
C GLU A 682 -7.93 12.32 12.53
N VAL A 683 -7.07 13.31 12.77
CA VAL A 683 -5.98 13.23 13.77
C VAL A 683 -6.55 13.22 15.19
N LEU A 684 -7.43 14.16 15.51
CA LEU A 684 -8.03 14.29 16.85
C LEU A 684 -9.00 13.14 17.15
N ASP A 685 -9.84 12.77 16.18
CA ASP A 685 -10.72 11.59 16.25
C ASP A 685 -9.91 10.30 16.48
N ARG A 686 -8.63 10.27 16.09
CA ARG A 686 -7.75 9.11 16.23
C ARG A 686 -6.96 9.07 17.53
N PHE A 687 -6.51 10.23 18.02
CA PHE A 687 -5.74 10.36 19.26
C PHE A 687 -6.60 10.89 20.43
N GLU A 688 -7.92 10.69 20.39
CA GLU A 688 -8.83 11.11 21.46
C GLU A 688 -8.36 10.57 22.83
N GLY A 689 -8.03 11.48 23.75
CA GLY A 689 -7.54 11.13 25.08
C GLY A 689 -6.14 10.50 25.11
N GLN A 690 -5.30 10.70 24.08
CA GLN A 690 -3.90 10.28 24.04
C GLN A 690 -2.98 11.47 23.74
N ASP A 691 -1.81 11.53 24.39
CA ASP A 691 -0.80 12.55 24.11
C ASP A 691 -0.05 12.24 22.80
N PHE A 692 0.13 13.26 21.95
CA PHE A 692 0.84 13.14 20.67
C PHE A 692 1.71 14.37 20.38
N THR A 693 2.68 14.18 19.49
CA THR A 693 3.56 15.23 18.97
C THR A 693 3.36 15.39 17.47
N CYS A 694 3.39 16.63 17.01
CA CYS A 694 3.47 16.97 15.59
C CYS A 694 4.93 17.33 15.28
N GLU A 695 5.49 16.71 14.24
CA GLU A 695 6.83 17.00 13.74
C GLU A 695 6.78 17.42 12.27
N TYR A 696 7.72 18.25 11.83
CA TYR A 696 7.86 18.60 10.42
C TYR A 696 8.15 17.36 9.55
N LYS A 697 7.35 17.16 8.49
CA LYS A 697 7.65 16.19 7.45
C LYS A 697 8.55 16.81 6.37
N TYR A 698 9.85 16.74 6.60
CA TYR A 698 10.87 17.15 5.62
C TYR A 698 10.72 16.41 4.27
N ASP A 699 11.05 17.10 3.17
CA ASP A 699 11.20 16.56 1.81
C ASP A 699 12.67 16.16 1.59
N GLY A 700 12.97 14.86 1.60
CA GLY A 700 14.35 14.38 1.65
C GLY A 700 14.50 12.88 1.38
N GLU A 701 15.59 12.30 1.89
CA GLU A 701 15.81 10.85 1.91
C GLU A 701 15.99 10.34 3.35
N ARG A 702 15.07 9.48 3.80
CA ARG A 702 15.16 8.82 5.11
C ARG A 702 16.46 8.03 5.24
N ALA A 703 17.21 8.37 6.28
CA ALA A 703 18.56 7.95 6.55
C ALA A 703 18.63 7.31 7.95
N GLN A 704 18.65 5.99 8.00
CA GLN A 704 18.82 5.23 9.24
C GLN A 704 20.33 5.15 9.54
N VAL A 705 20.77 5.85 10.60
CA VAL A 705 22.19 6.02 10.92
C VAL A 705 22.59 5.05 12.02
N HIS A 706 23.57 4.19 11.74
CA HIS A 706 24.13 3.24 12.71
C HIS A 706 25.57 3.64 13.03
N MET A 707 25.93 3.61 14.31
CA MET A 707 27.33 3.60 14.75
C MET A 707 27.63 2.31 15.52
N LEU A 708 28.71 1.64 15.14
CA LEU A 708 29.20 0.42 15.77
C LEU A 708 30.22 0.75 16.87
N GLU A 709 30.53 -0.21 17.74
CA GLU A 709 31.45 -0.01 18.88
C GLU A 709 32.91 0.26 18.48
N ASP A 710 33.28 0.02 17.22
CA ASP A 710 34.58 0.39 16.64
C ASP A 710 34.61 1.85 16.13
N GLY A 711 33.51 2.59 16.29
CA GLY A 711 33.34 3.95 15.79
C GLY A 711 33.00 4.04 14.30
N SER A 712 32.83 2.91 13.60
CA SER A 712 32.39 2.93 12.20
C SER A 712 30.92 3.36 12.09
N ILE A 713 30.66 4.26 11.13
CA ILE A 713 29.33 4.82 10.87
C ILE A 713 28.83 4.31 9.52
N LYS A 714 27.56 3.90 9.49
CA LYS A 714 26.83 3.56 8.27
C LYS A 714 25.50 4.30 8.20
N VAL A 715 25.08 4.63 6.98
CA VAL A 715 23.79 5.28 6.70
C VAL A 715 23.02 4.44 5.71
N PHE A 716 21.82 3.98 6.09
CA PHE A 716 20.98 3.13 5.24
C PHE A 716 19.72 3.86 4.78
N SER A 717 19.25 3.52 3.57
CA SER A 717 18.02 4.07 2.99
C SER A 717 16.77 3.47 3.63
N ARG A 718 15.60 4.08 3.35
CA ARG A 718 14.27 3.51 3.64
C ARG A 718 14.12 2.03 3.22
N ASN A 719 14.80 1.62 2.15
CA ASN A 719 14.75 0.26 1.59
C ASN A 719 15.85 -0.67 2.14
N SER A 720 16.67 -0.19 3.10
CA SER A 720 17.84 -0.87 3.68
C SER A 720 19.08 -0.90 2.77
N GLU A 721 19.21 -0.03 1.77
CA GLU A 721 20.41 0.08 0.93
C GLU A 721 21.51 0.90 1.64
N ASP A 722 22.80 0.55 1.49
CA ASP A 722 23.91 1.32 2.08
C ASP A 722 24.18 2.63 1.28
N MET A 723 23.81 3.77 1.87
CA MET A 723 23.96 5.12 1.31
C MET A 723 25.26 5.81 1.74
N SER A 724 26.12 5.16 2.54
CA SER A 724 27.34 5.77 3.09
C SER A 724 28.30 6.25 1.98
N ILE A 725 28.29 5.57 0.82
CA ILE A 725 29.09 5.90 -0.37
C ILE A 725 28.51 7.09 -1.17
N LYS A 726 27.22 7.41 -0.97
CA LYS A 726 26.50 8.55 -1.60
C LYS A 726 26.63 9.83 -0.77
N TYR A 727 26.75 9.69 0.55
CA TYR A 727 26.83 10.79 1.52
C TYR A 727 28.11 10.73 2.39
N PRO A 728 29.32 10.78 1.80
CA PRO A 728 30.57 10.75 2.57
C PRO A 728 30.73 11.98 3.48
N ASP A 729 30.17 13.12 3.08
CA ASP A 729 30.06 14.36 3.87
C ASP A 729 29.14 14.21 5.08
N LEU A 730 28.06 13.42 4.97
CA LEU A 730 27.21 13.08 6.11
C LEU A 730 27.96 12.20 7.13
N VAL A 731 28.71 11.22 6.64
CA VAL A 731 29.55 10.33 7.48
C VAL A 731 30.66 11.14 8.18
N GLU A 732 31.25 12.14 7.52
CA GLU A 732 32.27 13.02 8.10
C GLU A 732 31.72 13.99 9.17
N GLN A 733 30.49 14.51 9.00
CA GLN A 733 29.91 15.48 9.94
C GLN A 733 29.24 14.83 11.16
N LEU A 734 28.75 13.59 11.05
CA LEU A 734 28.06 12.88 12.14
C LEU A 734 28.85 12.78 13.47
N PRO A 735 30.18 12.50 13.49
CA PRO A 735 30.99 12.56 14.71
C PRO A 735 30.89 13.86 15.53
N ARG A 736 30.43 14.97 14.94
CA ARG A 736 30.34 16.29 15.59
C ARG A 736 29.10 16.44 16.47
N CYS A 737 28.03 15.67 16.23
CA CYS A 737 26.80 15.76 17.02
C CYS A 737 26.71 14.73 18.16
N ILE A 738 27.64 13.78 18.23
CA ILE A 738 27.63 12.64 19.16
C ILE A 738 28.37 13.01 20.45
N LYS A 739 27.77 12.80 21.63
CA LYS A 739 28.45 13.03 22.92
C LYS A 739 29.38 11.85 23.30
N PRO A 740 30.47 12.07 24.04
CA PRO A 740 31.43 11.01 24.42
C PRO A 740 30.87 9.85 25.28
N SER A 741 29.61 9.92 25.74
CA SER A 741 28.92 8.83 26.43
C SER A 741 28.35 7.75 25.49
N VAL A 742 28.38 7.99 24.17
CA VAL A 742 27.82 7.09 23.16
C VAL A 742 28.92 6.21 22.55
N LYS A 743 28.74 4.89 22.63
CA LYS A 743 29.60 3.85 22.04
C LYS A 743 29.02 3.25 20.77
N SER A 744 27.70 3.13 20.71
CA SER A 744 26.96 2.55 19.59
C SER A 744 25.53 3.07 19.60
N PHE A 745 24.92 3.25 18.43
CA PHE A 745 23.53 3.71 18.33
C PHE A 745 22.87 3.33 17.00
N VAL A 746 21.55 3.44 16.95
CA VAL A 746 20.75 3.51 15.71
C VAL A 746 19.77 4.68 15.81
N ILE A 747 19.87 5.64 14.90
CA ILE A 747 18.99 6.81 14.77
C ILE A 747 18.14 6.68 13.50
N ASP A 748 16.89 7.15 13.57
CA ASP A 748 16.02 7.38 12.42
C ASP A 748 15.93 8.88 12.14
N ALA A 749 16.18 9.29 10.90
CA ALA A 749 16.38 10.68 10.52
C ALA A 749 16.05 10.93 9.04
N GLU A 750 15.84 12.18 8.66
CA GLU A 750 15.70 12.59 7.25
C GLU A 750 16.94 13.36 6.78
N CYS A 751 17.54 12.93 5.67
CA CYS A 751 18.65 13.62 5.00
C CYS A 751 18.08 14.61 3.97
N THR A 752 18.31 15.90 4.18
CA THR A 752 17.72 17.00 3.38
C THR A 752 18.81 17.78 2.65
N ALA A 753 18.50 18.32 1.46
CA ALA A 753 19.39 19.29 0.81
C ALA A 753 19.33 20.64 1.53
N TRP A 754 20.48 21.28 1.75
CA TRP A 754 20.58 22.48 2.61
C TRP A 754 21.43 23.59 1.98
N SER A 755 20.88 24.80 1.92
CA SER A 755 21.62 26.01 1.53
C SER A 755 22.33 26.59 2.75
N LYS A 756 23.67 26.54 2.80
CA LYS A 756 24.45 27.14 3.91
C LYS A 756 24.43 28.67 3.90
N ASP A 757 24.26 29.29 2.73
CA ASP A 757 24.25 30.75 2.56
C ASP A 757 22.88 31.35 2.94
N GLU A 758 21.79 30.75 2.43
CA GLU A 758 20.42 31.19 2.72
C GLU A 758 19.83 30.56 3.98
N LYS A 759 20.53 29.58 4.58
CA LYS A 759 20.18 28.85 5.82
C LYS A 759 18.77 28.23 5.80
N ARG A 760 18.41 27.61 4.68
CA ARG A 760 17.11 26.98 4.45
C ARG A 760 17.22 25.59 3.83
N LEU A 761 16.11 24.85 3.90
CA LEU A 761 15.87 23.64 3.12
C LEU A 761 15.87 23.97 1.62
N LEU A 762 16.35 23.02 0.81
CA LEU A 762 16.21 23.00 -0.64
C LEU A 762 15.34 21.80 -1.04
N PRO A 763 14.53 21.89 -2.11
CA PRO A 763 13.68 20.78 -2.54
C PRO A 763 14.44 19.48 -2.80
N PHE A 764 13.75 18.33 -2.72
CA PHE A 764 14.30 17.03 -3.09
C PHE A 764 14.91 16.99 -4.50
N GLN A 765 14.46 17.86 -5.42
CA GLN A 765 15.07 18.04 -6.75
C GLN A 765 16.54 18.48 -6.73
N GLU A 766 17.00 19.14 -5.67
CA GLU A 766 18.43 19.45 -5.49
C GLU A 766 19.18 18.25 -4.92
N LEU A 767 18.57 17.51 -3.98
CA LEU A 767 19.14 16.31 -3.39
C LEU A 767 19.40 15.21 -4.44
N SER A 768 18.46 15.02 -5.36
CA SER A 768 18.52 13.99 -6.41
C SER A 768 19.59 14.24 -7.49
N LYS A 769 20.15 15.46 -7.58
CA LYS A 769 21.30 15.78 -8.45
C LYS A 769 22.61 15.16 -7.95
N ARG A 770 22.68 14.69 -6.70
CA ARG A 770 23.89 14.08 -6.15
C ARG A 770 24.21 12.75 -6.84
N LYS A 771 25.48 12.57 -7.23
CA LYS A 771 26.02 11.31 -7.79
C LYS A 771 25.70 10.13 -6.85
N ARG A 772 25.11 9.05 -7.37
CA ARG A 772 24.70 7.88 -6.54
C ARG A 772 25.87 7.04 -6.01
N LYS A 773 26.98 6.91 -6.76
CA LYS A 773 28.13 6.04 -6.45
C LYS A 773 29.43 6.77 -6.79
N GLY A 774 30.50 6.52 -6.02
CA GLY A 774 31.84 7.10 -6.27
C GLY A 774 31.97 8.59 -5.92
N VAL A 775 31.29 9.06 -4.88
CA VAL A 775 31.33 10.47 -4.43
C VAL A 775 32.62 10.73 -3.63
N LYS A 776 33.33 11.83 -3.96
CA LYS A 776 34.36 12.42 -3.10
C LYS A 776 33.77 13.59 -2.33
N ILE A 777 34.27 13.87 -1.12
CA ILE A 777 33.86 15.03 -0.31
C ILE A 777 34.14 16.36 -1.07
N GLU A 778 35.28 16.43 -1.76
CA GLU A 778 35.67 17.54 -2.65
C GLU A 778 34.68 17.80 -3.80
N ASP A 779 33.99 16.75 -4.29
CA ASP A 779 33.03 16.82 -5.41
C ASP A 779 31.62 17.26 -4.96
N VAL A 780 31.38 17.47 -3.65
CA VAL A 780 30.04 17.74 -3.11
C VAL A 780 29.62 19.20 -3.32
N THR A 781 28.82 19.42 -4.37
CA THR A 781 28.14 20.71 -4.63
C THR A 781 26.91 20.90 -3.74
N VAL A 782 26.03 19.90 -3.66
CA VAL A 782 24.80 19.94 -2.85
C VAL A 782 25.08 19.42 -1.44
N ARG A 783 25.20 20.34 -0.48
CA ARG A 783 25.33 20.04 0.95
C ARG A 783 24.04 19.41 1.50
N VAL A 784 24.18 18.58 2.54
CA VAL A 784 23.04 17.99 3.25
C VAL A 784 23.05 18.28 4.75
N LYS A 785 21.85 18.45 5.29
CA LYS A 785 21.58 18.56 6.73
C LYS A 785 20.71 17.38 7.18
N LEU A 786 21.07 16.75 8.29
CA LEU A 786 20.33 15.63 8.87
C LEU A 786 19.38 16.13 9.97
N PHE A 787 18.11 15.72 9.92
CA PHE A 787 17.11 15.98 10.96
C PHE A 787 16.70 14.67 11.64
N ALA A 788 17.19 14.44 12.86
CA ALA A 788 16.93 13.22 13.63
C ALA A 788 15.58 13.27 14.35
N PHE A 789 14.78 12.21 14.21
CA PHE A 789 13.41 12.14 14.73
C PHE A 789 13.11 10.90 15.59
N ASP A 790 14.02 9.92 15.67
CA ASP A 790 13.90 8.80 16.61
C ASP A 790 15.28 8.19 16.97
N LEU A 791 15.34 7.47 18.10
CA LEU A 791 16.50 6.74 18.59
C LEU A 791 16.08 5.31 18.96
N LEU A 792 16.61 4.33 18.24
CA LEU A 792 16.09 2.95 18.19
C LEU A 792 16.97 1.96 18.96
N TYR A 793 18.23 2.31 19.17
CA TYR A 793 19.24 1.51 19.85
C TYR A 793 20.30 2.44 20.44
N LEU A 794 20.83 2.12 21.62
CA LEU A 794 21.88 2.90 22.29
C LEU A 794 22.74 2.00 23.18
N ASN A 795 24.07 2.07 23.04
CA ASN A 795 25.06 1.50 23.95
C ASN A 795 24.89 0.01 24.31
N GLY A 796 24.33 -0.79 23.40
CA GLY A 796 24.03 -2.22 23.61
C GLY A 796 22.54 -2.55 23.70
N GLU A 797 21.70 -1.57 24.06
CA GLU A 797 20.28 -1.77 24.37
C GLU A 797 19.35 -1.36 23.22
N THR A 798 18.31 -2.17 22.99
CA THR A 798 17.26 -1.89 22.00
C THR A 798 16.11 -1.09 22.62
N LEU A 799 15.74 0.02 21.99
CA LEU A 799 14.72 0.96 22.49
C LEU A 799 13.35 0.74 21.85
N LEU A 800 13.20 -0.20 20.92
CA LEU A 800 11.97 -0.42 20.14
C LEU A 800 10.70 -0.57 21.01
N LYS A 801 10.81 -1.21 22.18
CA LYS A 801 9.72 -1.46 23.15
C LYS A 801 9.62 -0.38 24.25
N THR A 802 10.24 0.79 24.06
CA THR A 802 10.10 1.99 24.92
C THR A 802 9.21 3.03 24.24
N ASP A 803 8.59 3.94 24.98
CA ASP A 803 7.69 4.94 24.39
C ASP A 803 8.46 6.09 23.69
N LEU A 804 7.80 6.77 22.74
CA LEU A 804 8.44 7.77 21.89
C LEU A 804 9.03 8.91 22.72
N ASP A 805 8.36 9.35 23.78
CA ASP A 805 8.88 10.42 24.62
C ASP A 805 10.20 10.04 25.34
N SER A 806 10.34 8.80 25.81
CA SER A 806 11.62 8.30 26.35
C SER A 806 12.72 8.26 25.28
N ARG A 807 12.43 7.76 24.07
CA ARG A 807 13.39 7.75 22.96
C ARG A 807 13.80 9.16 22.53
N ARG A 808 12.83 10.09 22.45
CA ARG A 808 13.00 11.52 22.15
C ARG A 808 13.85 12.24 23.22
N LYS A 809 13.69 11.87 24.50
CA LYS A 809 14.53 12.36 25.60
C LYS A 809 15.97 11.85 25.49
N LEU A 810 16.18 10.54 25.31
CA LEU A 810 17.52 9.97 25.13
C LEU A 810 18.24 10.54 23.89
N LEU A 811 17.52 10.75 22.78
CA LEU A 811 18.04 11.41 21.58
C LEU A 811 18.54 12.84 21.88
N ARG A 812 17.78 13.62 22.65
CA ARG A 812 18.17 14.99 23.05
C ARG A 812 19.25 15.00 24.14
N GLU A 813 19.33 13.96 24.97
CA GLU A 813 20.35 13.80 26.01
C GLU A 813 21.72 13.39 25.43
N HIS A 814 21.77 12.48 24.46
CA HIS A 814 23.03 11.90 23.97
C HIS A 814 23.63 12.58 22.72
N PHE A 815 22.86 13.44 22.04
CA PHE A 815 23.28 14.13 20.83
C PHE A 815 23.16 15.65 20.99
N SER A 816 23.63 16.45 20.02
CA SER A 816 23.56 17.92 20.07
C SER A 816 23.48 18.54 18.67
N PRO A 817 22.64 19.58 18.45
CA PRO A 817 22.56 20.28 17.18
C PRO A 817 23.90 20.86 16.71
N VAL A 818 24.20 20.71 15.42
CA VAL A 818 25.39 21.25 14.76
C VAL A 818 24.93 22.13 13.61
N ALA A 819 25.19 23.43 13.71
CA ALA A 819 24.61 24.43 12.82
C ALA A 819 24.89 24.14 11.34
N ASN A 820 23.81 23.96 10.57
CA ASN A 820 23.81 23.59 9.13
C ASN A 820 24.21 22.14 8.80
N GLU A 821 24.33 21.24 9.79
CA GLU A 821 24.83 19.86 9.58
C GLU A 821 23.95 18.80 10.26
N PHE A 822 23.55 19.03 11.52
CA PHE A 822 22.67 18.13 12.29
C PHE A 822 21.67 18.92 13.14
N ASP A 823 20.43 18.45 13.22
CA ASP A 823 19.40 18.95 14.13
C ASP A 823 18.47 17.83 14.60
N PHE A 824 17.63 18.15 15.57
CA PHE A 824 16.42 17.36 15.84
C PHE A 824 15.28 17.81 14.94
N ALA A 825 14.32 16.93 14.64
CA ALA A 825 13.10 17.34 13.95
C ALA A 825 12.34 18.41 14.75
N THR A 826 11.90 19.47 14.07
CA THR A 826 11.08 20.54 14.63
C THR A 826 9.76 19.93 15.12
N SER A 827 9.50 20.00 16.42
CA SER A 827 8.38 19.32 17.08
C SER A 827 7.53 20.28 17.91
N ALA A 828 6.20 20.22 17.76
CA ALA A 828 5.22 20.86 18.63
C ALA A 828 4.27 19.80 19.21
N ASP A 829 4.15 19.76 20.53
CA ASP A 829 3.21 18.88 21.23
C ASP A 829 1.89 19.67 21.36
N ALA A 830 0.84 19.25 20.65
CA ALA A 830 -0.36 20.04 20.39
C ALA A 830 -1.64 19.22 20.61
N SER A 831 -2.75 19.87 20.96
CA SER A 831 -3.99 19.20 21.40
C SER A 831 -5.27 19.62 20.65
N ASP A 832 -5.19 20.54 19.70
CA ASP A 832 -6.34 21.12 19.01
C ASP A 832 -6.07 21.43 17.54
N VAL A 833 -7.14 21.67 16.77
CA VAL A 833 -7.10 21.88 15.31
C VAL A 833 -6.33 23.15 14.95
N GLU A 834 -6.43 24.21 15.75
CA GLU A 834 -5.90 25.54 15.43
C GLU A 834 -4.38 25.54 15.50
N HIS A 835 -3.80 24.97 16.57
CA HIS A 835 -2.35 24.80 16.68
C HIS A 835 -1.78 23.83 15.63
N ILE A 836 -2.50 22.74 15.31
CA ILE A 836 -2.05 21.79 14.28
C ILE A 836 -2.07 22.44 12.88
N GLN A 837 -3.11 23.23 12.54
CA GLN A 837 -3.17 23.95 11.27
C GLN A 837 -2.10 25.05 11.19
N ALA A 838 -1.88 25.81 12.27
CA ALA A 838 -0.84 26.84 12.29
C ALA A 838 0.57 26.25 12.11
N PHE A 839 0.87 25.12 12.76
CA PHE A 839 2.14 24.42 12.63
C PHE A 839 2.29 23.70 11.28
N LEU A 840 1.19 23.21 10.69
CA LEU A 840 1.17 22.70 9.32
C LEU A 840 1.52 23.81 8.32
N ASP A 841 0.87 24.96 8.42
CA ASP A 841 1.13 26.13 7.58
C ASP A 841 2.57 26.65 7.77
N GLU A 842 3.13 26.58 8.98
CA GLU A 842 4.54 26.91 9.23
C GLU A 842 5.48 25.92 8.55
N SER A 843 5.25 24.61 8.69
CA SER A 843 6.07 23.56 8.04
C SER A 843 6.14 23.75 6.53
N ILE A 844 5.02 24.10 5.89
CA ILE A 844 4.93 24.34 4.44
C ILE A 844 5.70 25.63 4.06
N LYS A 845 5.61 26.71 4.84
CA LYS A 845 6.39 27.94 4.64
C LYS A 845 7.90 27.72 4.79
N GLN A 846 8.31 26.73 5.58
CA GLN A 846 9.71 26.33 5.75
C GLN A 846 10.21 25.36 4.67
N GLY A 847 9.35 24.90 3.76
CA GLY A 847 9.70 23.99 2.67
C GLY A 847 9.59 22.49 3.01
N CYS A 848 8.75 22.13 3.99
CA CYS A 848 8.39 20.74 4.30
C CYS A 848 7.08 20.33 3.58
N GLU A 849 6.85 19.02 3.42
CA GLU A 849 5.62 18.47 2.80
C GLU A 849 4.36 18.64 3.66
N GLY A 850 4.55 18.88 4.97
CA GLY A 850 3.49 18.94 5.97
C GLY A 850 3.98 18.41 7.31
N LEU A 851 3.13 17.63 8.00
CA LEU A 851 3.39 17.11 9.34
C LEU A 851 3.38 15.58 9.43
N MET A 852 4.24 15.07 10.30
CA MET A 852 4.15 13.73 10.90
C MET A 852 3.49 13.87 12.28
N VAL A 853 2.45 13.11 12.58
CA VAL A 853 1.82 13.11 13.91
C VAL A 853 2.08 11.75 14.57
N LYS A 854 2.65 11.74 15.77
CA LYS A 854 3.08 10.52 16.47
C LYS A 854 2.57 10.48 17.91
N MET A 855 2.00 9.36 18.36
CA MET A 855 1.64 9.18 19.76
C MET A 855 2.89 9.11 20.66
N LEU A 856 2.86 9.78 21.81
CA LEU A 856 4.02 9.95 22.70
C LEU A 856 4.19 8.83 23.72
N HIS A 857 3.08 8.33 24.27
CA HIS A 857 3.06 7.45 25.44
C HIS A 857 2.30 6.12 25.19
N GLY A 858 2.55 5.13 26.04
CA GLY A 858 1.86 3.84 26.02
C GLY A 858 2.34 2.88 24.91
N GLN A 859 1.70 1.70 24.82
CA GLN A 859 2.17 0.61 23.95
C GLN A 859 2.12 0.93 22.45
N GLY A 860 1.26 1.85 22.00
CA GLY A 860 1.24 2.28 20.60
C GLY A 860 2.33 3.30 20.25
N ALA A 861 2.99 3.91 21.24
CA ALA A 861 4.12 4.82 21.02
C ALA A 861 5.46 4.07 20.86
N TYR A 862 5.46 2.74 20.99
CA TYR A 862 6.60 1.89 20.65
C TYR A 862 6.97 2.03 19.17
N TYR A 863 8.25 1.82 18.84
CA TYR A 863 8.65 1.77 17.43
C TYR A 863 8.31 0.39 16.88
N GLU A 864 7.52 0.34 15.81
CA GLU A 864 7.01 -0.90 15.23
C GLU A 864 7.56 -1.10 13.79
N PRO A 865 8.68 -1.84 13.63
CA PRO A 865 9.29 -2.07 12.33
C PRO A 865 8.32 -2.68 11.31
N SER A 866 8.38 -2.20 10.07
CA SER A 866 7.47 -2.53 8.95
C SER A 866 5.97 -2.20 9.16
N ARG A 867 5.50 -1.77 10.34
CA ARG A 867 4.07 -1.48 10.54
C ARG A 867 3.71 -0.10 10.00
N ARG A 868 2.57 -0.04 9.31
CA ARG A 868 1.84 1.20 8.95
C ARG A 868 0.72 1.40 9.96
N SER A 869 1.09 1.48 11.24
CA SER A 869 0.11 1.52 12.33
C SER A 869 -0.54 2.89 12.42
N MET A 870 -1.76 2.92 12.97
CA MET A 870 -2.53 4.15 13.20
C MET A 870 -1.94 5.03 14.33
N ASN A 871 -0.68 4.82 14.70
CA ASN A 871 0.04 5.49 15.79
C ASN A 871 0.96 6.59 15.25
N TRP A 872 1.38 6.48 13.98
CA TRP A 872 2.07 7.50 13.19
C TRP A 872 1.19 7.87 11.98
N LEU A 873 0.83 9.15 11.85
CA LEU A 873 0.05 9.68 10.73
C LEU A 873 0.90 10.64 9.89
N LYS A 874 0.66 10.71 8.57
CA LYS A 874 1.23 11.73 7.67
C LYS A 874 0.11 12.64 7.16
N VAL A 875 0.16 13.90 7.57
CA VAL A 875 -0.76 14.98 7.17
C VAL A 875 -0.02 15.86 6.17
N LYS A 876 -0.43 15.83 4.91
CA LYS A 876 0.12 16.68 3.85
C LYS A 876 -0.93 17.65 3.33
N LYS A 877 -0.48 18.73 2.70
CA LYS A 877 -1.36 19.72 2.04
C LYS A 877 -2.23 19.07 0.95
N ASP A 878 -1.65 18.23 0.09
CA ASP A 878 -2.31 17.54 -1.04
C ASP A 878 -3.31 16.45 -0.62
N TYR A 879 -3.36 16.09 0.67
CA TYR A 879 -4.33 15.11 1.20
C TYR A 879 -5.61 15.76 1.74
N LEU A 880 -5.62 17.09 1.95
CA LEU A 880 -6.77 17.84 2.41
C LEU A 880 -7.75 18.06 1.26
N GLN A 881 -9.00 17.61 1.41
CA GLN A 881 -9.98 17.66 0.32
C GLN A 881 -10.28 19.11 -0.10
N GLY A 882 -10.07 19.41 -1.38
CA GLY A 882 -10.21 20.76 -1.94
C GLY A 882 -8.95 21.62 -1.85
N VAL A 883 -7.79 21.07 -1.43
CA VAL A 883 -6.52 21.79 -1.34
C VAL A 883 -5.43 21.06 -2.14
N GLY A 884 -5.05 21.64 -3.28
CA GLY A 884 -4.01 21.13 -4.16
C GLY A 884 -4.23 21.62 -5.60
N ASP A 885 -3.16 21.81 -6.37
CA ASP A 885 -3.28 22.15 -7.78
C ASP A 885 -3.64 20.88 -8.58
N SER A 886 -4.78 20.88 -9.26
CA SER A 886 -5.19 19.85 -10.22
C SER A 886 -5.12 20.36 -11.65
N PHE A 887 -4.85 19.45 -12.59
CA PHE A 887 -4.54 19.75 -13.98
C PHE A 887 -5.46 18.94 -14.89
N ASP A 888 -6.11 19.60 -15.84
CA ASP A 888 -6.94 18.97 -16.85
C ASP A 888 -6.08 18.71 -18.09
N LEU A 889 -5.64 17.48 -18.31
CA LEU A 889 -4.67 17.14 -19.36
C LEU A 889 -5.26 16.21 -20.43
N THR A 890 -4.96 16.49 -21.70
CA THR A 890 -5.36 15.64 -22.82
C THR A 890 -4.48 14.40 -22.96
N VAL A 891 -5.09 13.26 -23.21
CA VAL A 891 -4.39 12.00 -23.51
C VAL A 891 -3.93 11.99 -24.98
N ILE A 892 -2.62 11.96 -25.23
CA ILE A 892 -2.03 12.03 -26.59
C ILE A 892 -1.25 10.77 -27.01
N GLY A 893 -1.02 9.82 -26.11
CA GLY A 893 -0.34 8.57 -26.43
C GLY A 893 -0.39 7.51 -25.32
N GLY A 894 0.07 6.30 -25.64
CA GLY A 894 0.02 5.13 -24.77
C GLY A 894 1.28 4.28 -24.85
N TYR A 895 1.58 3.60 -23.74
CA TYR A 895 2.67 2.63 -23.61
C TYR A 895 2.07 1.24 -23.39
N HIS A 896 2.53 0.21 -24.09
CA HIS A 896 2.01 -1.15 -23.93
C HIS A 896 2.32 -1.71 -22.54
N GLY A 897 1.31 -2.32 -21.91
CA GLY A 897 1.47 -2.88 -20.57
C GLY A 897 2.42 -4.08 -20.56
N ARG A 898 3.20 -4.21 -19.48
CA ARG A 898 4.08 -5.36 -19.24
C ARG A 898 3.47 -6.30 -18.19
N GLY A 899 3.94 -7.54 -18.13
CA GLY A 899 3.50 -8.53 -17.12
C GLY A 899 2.01 -8.88 -17.24
N LYS A 900 1.20 -8.49 -16.25
CA LYS A 900 -0.26 -8.71 -16.27
C LYS A 900 -1.00 -7.82 -17.28
N ARG A 901 -0.47 -6.62 -17.58
CA ARG A 901 -1.15 -5.59 -18.39
C ARG A 901 -0.92 -5.75 -19.91
N THR A 902 -0.36 -6.86 -20.39
CA THR A 902 0.01 -7.06 -21.81
C THR A 902 -1.14 -7.07 -22.82
N ALA A 903 -2.39 -7.05 -22.37
CA ALA A 903 -3.56 -6.90 -23.23
C ALA A 903 -3.97 -5.43 -23.47
N VAL A 904 -3.43 -4.49 -22.69
CA VAL A 904 -3.86 -3.07 -22.63
C VAL A 904 -2.65 -2.11 -22.66
N TYR A 905 -2.92 -0.80 -22.64
CA TYR A 905 -1.89 0.20 -22.34
C TYR A 905 -1.62 0.18 -20.82
N GLY A 906 -0.35 0.15 -20.42
CA GLY A 906 0.06 0.13 -19.02
C GLY A 906 0.25 1.51 -18.40
N ALA A 907 0.51 2.52 -19.24
CA ALA A 907 0.65 3.93 -18.92
C ALA A 907 0.31 4.79 -20.16
N PHE A 908 0.11 6.08 -19.95
CA PHE A 908 -0.34 7.06 -20.94
C PHE A 908 0.57 8.29 -20.96
N LEU A 909 0.64 8.98 -22.09
CA LEU A 909 1.33 10.27 -22.25
C LEU A 909 0.29 11.40 -22.28
N LEU A 910 0.43 12.37 -21.38
CA LEU A 910 -0.52 13.47 -21.19
C LEU A 910 0.09 14.83 -21.55
N ALA A 911 -0.74 15.72 -22.07
CA ALA A 911 -0.34 17.05 -22.55
C ALA A 911 -1.27 18.18 -22.07
N CYS A 912 -0.70 19.36 -21.91
CA CYS A 912 -1.44 20.62 -21.87
C CYS A 912 -1.71 21.11 -23.29
N TYR A 913 -2.72 21.97 -23.46
CA TYR A 913 -3.02 22.60 -24.74
C TYR A 913 -2.51 24.05 -24.75
N ASP A 914 -1.69 24.38 -25.74
CA ASP A 914 -1.15 25.71 -25.98
C ASP A 914 -2.01 26.42 -27.05
N PRO A 915 -2.76 27.47 -26.70
CA PRO A 915 -3.61 28.19 -27.65
C PRO A 915 -2.82 29.10 -28.60
N ASP A 916 -1.60 29.53 -28.25
CA ASP A 916 -0.78 30.44 -29.08
C ASP A 916 -0.03 29.69 -30.18
N SER A 917 0.31 28.40 -29.96
CA SER A 917 0.95 27.52 -30.96
C SER A 917 0.04 26.44 -31.56
N GLU A 918 -1.25 26.43 -31.17
CA GLU A 918 -2.24 25.38 -31.51
C GLU A 918 -1.73 23.95 -31.26
N SER A 919 -0.93 23.76 -30.20
CA SER A 919 -0.16 22.52 -29.98
C SER A 919 -0.42 21.85 -28.63
N TYR A 920 -0.15 20.55 -28.57
CA TYR A 920 -0.22 19.76 -27.36
C TYR A 920 1.20 19.50 -26.83
N GLN A 921 1.55 20.18 -25.73
CA GLN A 921 2.85 20.06 -25.08
C GLN A 921 2.80 18.98 -23.99
N ALA A 922 3.62 17.93 -24.11
CA ALA A 922 3.63 16.84 -23.14
C ALA A 922 4.09 17.32 -21.75
N VAL A 923 3.36 16.92 -20.71
CA VAL A 923 3.60 17.26 -19.30
C VAL A 923 4.14 16.05 -18.52
N CYS A 924 3.53 14.87 -18.67
CA CYS A 924 3.87 13.70 -17.86
C CYS A 924 3.45 12.36 -18.48
N LYS A 925 4.04 11.28 -17.96
CA LYS A 925 3.63 9.88 -18.14
C LYS A 925 2.79 9.46 -16.92
N LEU A 926 1.62 8.86 -17.14
CA LEU A 926 0.69 8.47 -16.07
C LEU A 926 0.34 6.97 -16.16
N GLY A 927 0.61 6.21 -15.08
CA GLY A 927 0.29 4.78 -14.98
C GLY A 927 -0.50 4.39 -13.72
N THR A 928 -0.98 5.40 -12.98
CA THR A 928 -1.41 5.36 -11.58
C THR A 928 -2.79 6.00 -11.40
N GLY A 929 -3.51 5.64 -10.33
CA GLY A 929 -4.90 6.09 -10.08
C GLY A 929 -5.99 5.27 -10.80
N PHE A 930 -5.65 4.46 -11.79
CA PHE A 930 -6.59 3.58 -12.51
C PHE A 930 -6.86 2.26 -11.77
N SER A 931 -8.11 1.78 -11.82
CA SER A 931 -8.42 0.35 -11.56
C SER A 931 -8.12 -0.51 -12.80
N GLU A 932 -8.14 -1.84 -12.67
CA GLU A 932 -7.95 -2.73 -13.82
C GLU A 932 -9.10 -2.59 -14.83
N GLU A 933 -10.34 -2.36 -14.37
CA GLU A 933 -11.51 -2.10 -15.22
C GLU A 933 -11.43 -0.73 -15.92
N ALA A 934 -10.85 0.29 -15.25
CA ALA A 934 -10.60 1.59 -15.87
C ALA A 934 -9.58 1.46 -17.03
N LEU A 935 -8.53 0.64 -16.87
CA LEU A 935 -7.56 0.38 -17.93
C LEU A 935 -8.18 -0.37 -19.13
N ASP A 936 -9.00 -1.40 -18.89
CA ASP A 936 -9.76 -2.09 -19.95
C ASP A 936 -10.70 -1.12 -20.69
N SER A 937 -11.36 -0.20 -19.95
CA SER A 937 -12.25 0.83 -20.51
C SER A 937 -11.48 1.87 -21.34
N HIS A 938 -10.41 2.46 -20.79
CA HIS A 938 -9.55 3.41 -21.50
C HIS A 938 -8.90 2.77 -22.73
N TYR A 939 -8.49 1.50 -22.68
CA TYR A 939 -8.01 0.76 -23.84
C TYR A 939 -9.09 0.66 -24.93
N THR A 940 -10.33 0.35 -24.55
CA THR A 940 -11.46 0.24 -25.47
C THR A 940 -11.84 1.59 -26.10
N VAL A 941 -11.71 2.70 -25.35
CA VAL A 941 -12.00 4.07 -25.82
C VAL A 941 -10.87 4.64 -26.69
N LEU A 942 -9.61 4.44 -26.33
CA LEU A 942 -8.46 5.07 -27.00
C LEU A 942 -7.96 4.28 -28.22
N LYS A 943 -8.11 2.95 -28.24
CA LYS A 943 -7.64 2.12 -29.36
C LYS A 943 -8.23 2.49 -30.73
N PRO A 944 -9.53 2.83 -30.88
CA PRO A 944 -10.08 3.34 -32.14
C PRO A 944 -9.43 4.65 -32.64
N HIS A 945 -8.68 5.35 -31.78
CA HIS A 945 -8.00 6.60 -32.06
C HIS A 945 -6.46 6.43 -32.16
N GLU A 946 -5.93 5.21 -32.28
CA GLU A 946 -4.50 4.97 -32.57
C GLU A 946 -4.09 5.66 -33.88
N CYS A 947 -3.05 6.49 -33.83
CA CYS A 947 -2.52 7.23 -34.98
C CYS A 947 -0.97 7.32 -34.96
N GLY A 948 -0.39 7.89 -36.01
CA GLY A 948 1.01 8.29 -36.04
C GLY A 948 1.22 9.69 -35.45
N LYS A 949 2.47 10.02 -35.04
CA LYS A 949 2.80 11.34 -34.49
C LYS A 949 2.30 12.46 -35.41
N ARG A 950 1.48 13.36 -34.86
CA ARG A 950 0.96 14.56 -35.52
C ARG A 950 1.96 15.72 -35.42
N GLY A 951 1.82 16.72 -36.29
CA GLY A 951 2.72 17.90 -36.30
C GLY A 951 2.61 18.72 -35.02
N TYR A 952 1.39 18.93 -34.54
CA TYR A 952 1.03 19.65 -33.30
C TYR A 952 1.36 18.90 -31.99
N TYR A 953 2.26 17.89 -32.02
CA TYR A 953 2.68 17.11 -30.84
C TYR A 953 4.11 17.42 -30.40
N GLU A 954 4.22 18.39 -29.51
CA GLU A 954 5.42 18.74 -28.75
C GLU A 954 5.61 17.70 -27.63
N VAL A 955 6.36 16.62 -27.88
CA VAL A 955 6.58 15.53 -26.89
C VAL A 955 7.99 15.46 -26.31
N GLY A 956 8.87 16.41 -26.67
CA GLY A 956 10.27 16.39 -26.26
C GLY A 956 10.97 15.07 -26.63
N THR A 957 11.54 14.39 -25.64
CA THR A 957 12.10 13.04 -25.81
C THR A 957 11.15 11.91 -25.39
N ALA A 958 9.94 12.23 -24.89
CA ALA A 958 8.96 11.23 -24.50
C ALA A 958 8.29 10.61 -25.74
N THR A 959 8.78 9.45 -26.19
CA THR A 959 8.18 8.70 -27.30
C THR A 959 7.26 7.61 -26.73
N PRO A 960 5.93 7.68 -26.93
CA PRO A 960 5.02 6.59 -26.58
C PRO A 960 5.12 5.45 -27.60
N ASP A 961 4.66 4.25 -27.24
CA ASP A 961 4.61 3.10 -28.16
C ASP A 961 3.57 3.36 -29.28
N VAL A 962 2.47 4.05 -28.94
CA VAL A 962 1.43 4.46 -29.88
C VAL A 962 0.95 5.88 -29.54
N TYR A 963 0.63 6.69 -30.56
CA TYR A 963 -0.01 8.00 -30.36
C TYR A 963 -1.54 7.85 -30.49
N PHE A 964 -2.29 8.70 -29.79
CA PHE A 964 -3.74 8.81 -29.95
C PHE A 964 -4.10 10.14 -30.61
N GLU A 965 -5.27 10.22 -31.23
CA GLU A 965 -5.86 11.51 -31.60
C GLU A 965 -6.40 12.24 -30.36
N PRO A 966 -6.36 13.59 -30.27
CA PRO A 966 -6.76 14.30 -29.07
C PRO A 966 -8.28 14.16 -28.89
N ARG A 967 -8.70 13.36 -27.90
CA ARG A 967 -10.14 13.08 -27.71
C ARG A 967 -10.64 13.01 -26.27
N VAL A 968 -9.74 12.83 -25.29
CA VAL A 968 -10.10 12.60 -23.89
C VAL A 968 -9.24 13.48 -22.99
N VAL A 969 -9.88 14.22 -22.09
CA VAL A 969 -9.23 15.01 -21.04
C VAL A 969 -9.41 14.32 -19.68
N TRP A 970 -8.35 14.26 -18.88
CA TRP A 970 -8.34 13.69 -17.55
C TRP A 970 -7.99 14.74 -16.50
N GLU A 971 -8.70 14.70 -15.36
CA GLU A 971 -8.33 15.44 -14.16
C GLU A 971 -7.19 14.69 -13.47
N VAL A 972 -6.04 15.33 -13.35
CA VAL A 972 -4.81 14.78 -12.76
C VAL A 972 -4.43 15.63 -11.55
N LEU A 973 -4.34 14.99 -10.38
CA LEU A 973 -3.78 15.62 -9.18
C LEU A 973 -2.27 15.38 -9.13
N ALA A 974 -1.51 16.38 -8.68
CA ALA A 974 -0.08 16.29 -8.42
C ALA A 974 0.24 16.75 -7.00
N ALA A 975 1.38 16.30 -6.46
CA ALA A 975 1.88 16.78 -5.16
C ALA A 975 2.70 18.07 -5.29
N ASP A 976 3.46 18.19 -6.39
CA ASP A 976 4.37 19.29 -6.72
C ASP A 976 4.48 19.42 -8.25
N LEU A 977 4.98 20.55 -8.74
CA LEU A 977 5.53 20.70 -10.09
C LEU A 977 7.07 20.63 -10.08
N SER A 978 7.67 20.35 -11.23
CA SER A 978 9.07 19.94 -11.36
C SER A 978 9.64 20.32 -12.74
N LEU A 979 10.87 20.86 -12.81
CA LEU A 979 11.53 21.10 -14.11
C LEU A 979 12.00 19.80 -14.76
N SER A 980 11.55 19.54 -15.99
CA SER A 980 11.83 18.33 -16.76
C SER A 980 12.79 18.56 -17.93
N PRO A 981 13.80 17.69 -18.14
CA PRO A 981 14.58 17.64 -19.37
C PRO A 981 13.94 16.77 -20.48
N VAL A 982 12.80 16.13 -20.20
CA VAL A 982 12.11 15.18 -21.11
C VAL A 982 10.85 15.80 -21.73
N TYR A 983 10.14 16.61 -20.95
CA TYR A 983 8.81 17.17 -21.24
C TYR A 983 8.93 18.65 -21.64
N THR A 984 8.02 19.10 -22.51
CA THR A 984 8.07 20.41 -23.18
C THR A 984 7.11 21.44 -22.61
N ALA A 985 6.10 21.02 -21.85
CA ALA A 985 5.10 21.89 -21.24
C ALA A 985 5.71 23.13 -20.56
N ALA A 986 5.21 24.33 -20.85
CA ALA A 986 5.61 25.58 -20.21
C ALA A 986 7.09 25.99 -20.40
N ARG A 987 7.83 25.36 -21.32
CA ARG A 987 9.26 25.63 -21.57
C ARG A 987 9.52 27.09 -21.98
N GLU A 988 8.66 27.64 -22.83
CA GLU A 988 8.86 28.98 -23.41
C GLU A 988 8.45 30.08 -22.43
N GLN A 989 7.34 29.85 -21.72
CA GLN A 989 6.81 30.65 -20.62
C GLN A 989 7.80 30.77 -19.44
N LEU A 990 8.69 29.80 -19.26
CA LEU A 990 9.79 29.83 -18.28
C LEU A 990 11.15 30.28 -18.87
N GLY A 991 11.22 30.57 -20.17
CA GLY A 991 12.41 31.14 -20.82
C GLY A 991 13.67 30.26 -20.75
N GLY A 992 13.54 28.93 -20.75
CA GLY A 992 14.66 28.01 -20.54
C GLY A 992 14.62 26.74 -21.39
N GLU A 993 15.69 25.95 -21.34
CA GLU A 993 15.81 24.69 -22.13
C GLU A 993 14.93 23.53 -21.62
N ARG A 994 14.22 23.71 -20.49
CA ARG A 994 13.48 22.66 -19.78
C ARG A 994 12.02 23.07 -19.58
N GLY A 995 11.10 22.15 -19.88
CA GLY A 995 9.69 22.30 -19.54
C GLY A 995 9.40 21.90 -18.09
N VAL A 996 8.11 21.76 -17.79
CA VAL A 996 7.55 21.40 -16.48
C VAL A 996 6.91 20.02 -16.54
N SER A 997 6.93 19.31 -15.41
CA SER A 997 6.29 18.02 -15.19
C SER A 997 5.64 17.98 -13.82
N LEU A 998 4.63 17.13 -13.66
CA LEU A 998 3.97 16.86 -12.40
C LEU A 998 4.76 15.82 -11.57
N ARG A 999 4.89 16.03 -10.26
CA ARG A 999 5.42 15.07 -9.28
C ARG A 999 4.27 14.24 -8.71
N PHE A 1000 4.44 12.91 -8.71
CA PHE A 1000 3.40 11.95 -8.30
C PHE A 1000 2.02 12.19 -8.95
N PRO A 1001 1.93 12.37 -10.29
CA PRO A 1001 0.65 12.57 -10.96
C PRO A 1001 -0.25 11.35 -10.76
N ARG A 1002 -1.54 11.58 -10.52
CA ARG A 1002 -2.55 10.56 -10.23
C ARG A 1002 -3.84 10.87 -10.97
N PHE A 1003 -4.39 9.88 -11.68
CA PHE A 1003 -5.71 10.00 -12.30
C PHE A 1003 -6.80 10.17 -11.23
N ILE A 1004 -7.64 11.20 -11.38
CA ILE A 1004 -8.81 11.43 -10.53
C ILE A 1004 -10.10 11.02 -11.23
N ARG A 1005 -10.32 11.54 -12.45
CA ARG A 1005 -11.50 11.23 -13.29
C ARG A 1005 -11.29 11.63 -14.75
N ILE A 1006 -12.21 11.20 -15.62
CA ILE A 1006 -12.39 11.79 -16.94
C ILE A 1006 -13.11 13.14 -16.79
N ARG A 1007 -12.75 14.12 -17.64
CA ARG A 1007 -13.46 15.38 -17.83
C ARG A 1007 -14.38 15.29 -19.04
N ASP A 1008 -15.45 14.52 -18.92
CA ASP A 1008 -16.53 14.48 -19.93
C ASP A 1008 -17.21 15.85 -20.11
N ASP A 1009 -16.96 16.78 -19.18
CA ASP A 1009 -17.39 18.18 -19.16
C ASP A 1009 -16.43 19.16 -19.86
N LYS A 1010 -15.36 18.70 -20.52
CA LYS A 1010 -14.38 19.53 -21.24
C LYS A 1010 -14.04 19.00 -22.65
N GLY A 1011 -13.82 19.91 -23.59
CA GLY A 1011 -13.11 19.64 -24.83
C GLY A 1011 -11.59 19.57 -24.61
N VAL A 1012 -10.87 19.04 -25.60
CA VAL A 1012 -9.40 18.91 -25.53
C VAL A 1012 -8.67 20.26 -25.55
N GLU A 1013 -9.26 21.26 -26.20
CA GLU A 1013 -8.81 22.66 -26.19
C GLU A 1013 -9.07 23.34 -24.82
N ASP A 1014 -10.00 22.83 -24.00
CA ASP A 1014 -10.23 23.28 -22.62
C ASP A 1014 -9.23 22.69 -21.61
N SER A 1015 -8.16 22.01 -22.07
CA SER A 1015 -7.08 21.53 -21.21
C SER A 1015 -6.41 22.69 -20.46
N THR A 1016 -5.78 22.41 -19.33
CA THR A 1016 -4.89 23.38 -18.67
C THR A 1016 -3.80 23.83 -19.65
N THR A 1017 -3.49 25.13 -19.68
CA THR A 1017 -2.52 25.72 -20.62
C THR A 1017 -1.09 25.77 -20.04
N PRO A 1018 -0.06 25.97 -20.88
CA PRO A 1018 1.33 26.14 -20.42
C PRO A 1018 1.51 27.30 -19.44
N GLU A 1019 0.75 28.39 -19.58
CA GLU A 1019 0.84 29.60 -18.73
C GLU A 1019 0.43 29.28 -17.30
N PHE A 1020 -0.68 28.53 -17.13
CA PHE A 1020 -1.12 28.08 -15.82
C PHE A 1020 -0.12 27.12 -15.16
N ILE A 1021 0.53 26.25 -15.96
CA ILE A 1021 1.58 25.35 -15.48
C ILE A 1021 2.83 26.12 -15.08
N ALA A 1022 3.21 27.16 -15.84
CA ALA A 1022 4.29 28.07 -15.50
C ALA A 1022 3.98 28.84 -14.21
N GLU A 1023 2.76 29.38 -14.08
CA GLU A 1023 2.32 30.14 -12.90
C GLU A 1023 2.29 29.23 -11.66
N ALA A 1024 1.70 28.04 -11.72
CA ALA A 1024 1.67 27.08 -10.62
C ALA A 1024 3.08 26.70 -10.15
N TYR A 1025 4.00 26.41 -11.08
CA TYR A 1025 5.41 26.17 -10.77
C TYR A 1025 6.09 27.40 -10.14
N GLN A 1026 5.81 28.61 -10.62
CA GLN A 1026 6.33 29.85 -10.04
C GLN A 1026 5.77 30.12 -8.63
N ARG A 1027 4.48 29.88 -8.37
CA ARG A 1027 3.86 30.00 -7.02
C ARG A 1027 4.55 29.07 -6.02
N GLN A 1028 4.79 27.82 -6.43
CA GLN A 1028 5.52 26.82 -5.64
C GLN A 1028 6.97 27.28 -5.38
N ALA A 1029 7.69 27.71 -6.44
CA ALA A 1029 9.07 28.18 -6.34
C ALA A 1029 9.21 29.47 -5.50
N VAL A 1030 8.25 30.40 -5.55
CA VAL A 1030 8.22 31.62 -4.72
C VAL A 1030 8.01 31.26 -3.24
N THR A 1031 7.15 30.29 -2.95
CA THR A 1031 6.93 29.78 -1.58
C THR A 1031 8.21 29.17 -1.03
N VAL A 1032 8.88 28.30 -1.81
CA VAL A 1032 10.16 27.66 -1.45
C VAL A 1032 11.30 28.67 -1.29
N ASN A 1033 11.35 29.73 -2.12
CA ASN A 1033 12.44 30.71 -2.13
C ASN A 1033 12.17 31.96 -1.26
N GLY A 1034 11.06 32.03 -0.53
CA GLY A 1034 10.71 33.10 0.43
C GLY A 1034 10.48 34.50 -0.16
N LYS A 1035 10.75 34.72 -1.45
CA LYS A 1035 10.70 36.04 -2.12
C LYS A 1035 9.29 36.39 -2.60
N ARG A 1036 8.36 36.58 -1.66
CA ARG A 1036 7.06 37.19 -1.96
C ARG A 1036 7.26 38.67 -2.30
N LYS A 1037 7.47 38.99 -3.57
CA LYS A 1037 7.25 40.37 -4.07
C LYS A 1037 5.79 40.71 -3.82
N THR A 1038 5.54 41.85 -3.17
CA THR A 1038 4.22 42.47 -3.11
C THR A 1038 3.87 42.96 -4.51
N ALA A 1039 2.80 42.39 -5.08
CA ALA A 1039 2.25 42.74 -6.39
C ALA A 1039 0.73 42.94 -6.28
N ASP A 1040 0.29 43.47 -5.14
CA ASP A 1040 -1.09 43.82 -4.79
C ASP A 1040 -1.14 45.32 -4.43
N GLU A 1041 -0.91 46.21 -5.40
CA GLU A 1041 -1.09 47.67 -5.20
C GLU A 1041 -1.42 48.46 -6.50
N ASP A 1042 -1.07 47.95 -7.69
CA ASP A 1042 -1.40 48.56 -8.99
C ASP A 1042 -2.44 47.76 -9.80
N LEU A 1043 -3.74 47.93 -9.50
CA LEU A 1043 -4.83 47.78 -10.47
C LEU A 1043 -6.15 48.39 -9.94
N TYR A 1044 -6.61 49.42 -10.63
CA TYR A 1044 -7.88 50.14 -10.45
C TYR A 1044 -8.79 49.93 -11.67
#